data_AF-A0A973L6Z5-F1
#
_entry.id   AF-A0A973L6Z5-F1
#
_cell.length_a   1.000
_cell.length_b   1.000
_cell.length_c   1.000
_cell.angle_alpha   90.00
_cell.angle_beta   90.00
_cell.angle_gamma   90.00
#
_symmetry.space_group_name_H-M   'P 1'
#
loop_
_entity.id
_entity.type
_entity.pdbx_description
1 polymer ?
#
loop_
_entity_poly.entity_id
_entity_poly.type
_entity_poly.pdbx_seq_one_letter_code
_entity_poly.pdbx_strand_id
1 'polypeptide(L)'
;MWSSEGAAAQAARDAASNALTDWNAFYTDTIRPAYRFIGAFVVVMVVLYVASALSSRFFVRVDAVAWPERPRRCAQALGNALIVAAATLLPLYGMFHLFQAATVQRWWSWGVLIAAATLFTALCVWAYFTTTDWWAFWKDWWLPATTIAAIVGVTVLVTAYLLGAMNLDTPWRRLTLTYLALAALGIVIIAASVGQGCRLEVGVQNSKSDQDAPATAYLLGRLRTLGKEQTQGISASDVSSLATSLGSLGQQDLSGIPGNQVAATLMRVWSAVRPDLTWRAQITIADGNRVAMRLLRNGRLARASIFSRNDLGLSVVPEDQTAEPAAHRAWAQLLTGAAAFIITELSLVHPLLRRGLCGATEWRSVALQVIGSSVSLGEHEDANALLSQAANMDPGNAIARYEYIRRLDKQLKVPYDVDILDVYEDLRREALTDPRPRWVDAALRRRYLTGPKPRPGWESLYMSVLYRAANAALGVCATSQDDYGERLKRAAAYAVELETACRNYISQHPRLDDEVAAKARRLIPFAQIIQDTVAVVQQDRVPWMGDEVFVSPIVAYKAARLKAHALARLPREDPRREEIAQALIRELTFATGTDEAKDRARTNPDLSSVRYDDLCAGLVGMPPGFLDFEPFRPFRKKLTKVDLTTAARFAQATRTSDQRREAARHLAVPAAQIEELHDIAALGALHPALDNADMLRLLAVLGVKSPSALREQVATGARVTLFREQLTRAAGQRGLESVPAVRSPQEWLAAARSPAWPIWRRLHRR
;
A
#
# COMPACT_ATOMS: atom_id res chain seq x y z
N MET A 1 -35.91 -50.30 64.65
CA MET A 1 -35.29 -50.31 63.30
C MET A 1 -36.28 -49.90 62.21
N TRP A 2 -37.55 -50.36 62.24
CA TRP A 2 -38.56 -49.96 61.25
C TRP A 2 -39.10 -48.52 61.43
N SER A 3 -39.00 -47.91 62.62
CA SER A 3 -39.42 -46.52 62.84
C SER A 3 -38.39 -45.47 62.39
N SER A 4 -37.10 -45.81 62.33
CA SER A 4 -36.03 -44.89 61.93
C SER A 4 -35.97 -44.71 60.40
N GLU A 5 -36.27 -45.75 59.62
CA GLU A 5 -36.33 -45.65 58.16
C GLU A 5 -37.52 -44.80 57.69
N GLY A 6 -38.67 -44.90 58.37
CA GLY A 6 -39.84 -44.06 58.09
C GLY A 6 -39.58 -42.57 58.35
N ALA A 7 -38.86 -42.24 59.43
CA ALA A 7 -38.49 -40.86 59.76
C ALA A 7 -37.51 -40.26 58.74
N ALA A 8 -36.52 -41.04 58.27
CA ALA A 8 -35.57 -40.61 57.25
C ALA A 8 -36.26 -40.39 55.89
N ALA A 9 -37.19 -41.27 55.51
CA ALA A 9 -37.97 -41.13 54.28
C ALA A 9 -38.89 -39.89 54.32
N GLN A 10 -39.48 -39.59 55.48
CA GLN A 10 -40.31 -38.39 55.65
C GLN A 10 -39.47 -37.11 55.60
N ALA A 11 -38.32 -37.08 56.30
CA ALA A 11 -37.39 -35.95 56.25
C ALA A 11 -36.87 -35.66 54.83
N ALA A 12 -36.60 -36.71 54.03
CA ALA A 12 -36.21 -36.57 52.63
C ALA A 12 -37.33 -36.00 51.76
N ARG A 13 -38.59 -36.38 52.00
CA ARG A 13 -39.76 -35.82 51.30
C ARG A 13 -39.99 -34.36 51.66
N ASP A 14 -39.88 -34.01 52.93
CA ASP A 14 -40.04 -32.63 53.41
C ASP A 14 -38.91 -31.75 52.85
N ALA A 15 -37.66 -32.25 52.82
CA ALA A 15 -36.53 -31.55 52.20
C ALA A 15 -36.73 -31.35 50.69
N ALA A 16 -37.23 -32.35 49.97
CA ALA A 16 -37.53 -32.22 48.54
C ALA A 16 -38.68 -31.24 48.27
N SER A 17 -39.71 -31.24 49.11
CA SER A 17 -40.83 -30.28 49.03
C SER A 17 -40.38 -28.85 49.30
N ASN A 18 -39.52 -28.65 50.29
CA ASN A 18 -38.94 -27.33 50.59
C ASN A 18 -38.05 -26.85 49.44
N ALA A 19 -37.19 -27.73 48.90
CA ALA A 19 -36.35 -27.40 47.75
C ALA A 19 -37.17 -27.01 46.51
N LEU A 20 -38.31 -27.68 46.27
CA LEU A 20 -39.21 -27.33 45.16
C LEU A 20 -39.92 -25.99 45.41
N THR A 21 -40.31 -25.71 46.66
CA THR A 21 -40.95 -24.44 47.04
C THR A 21 -39.98 -23.27 46.90
N ASP A 22 -38.74 -23.43 47.37
CA ASP A 22 -37.66 -22.46 47.24
C ASP A 22 -37.31 -22.23 45.76
N TRP A 23 -37.28 -23.29 44.94
CA TRP A 23 -37.07 -23.19 43.50
C TRP A 23 -38.21 -22.43 42.82
N ASN A 24 -39.47 -22.72 43.16
CA ASN A 24 -40.62 -22.04 42.60
C ASN A 24 -40.67 -20.56 43.00
N ALA A 25 -40.31 -20.23 44.25
CA ALA A 25 -40.16 -18.85 44.69
C ALA A 25 -39.03 -18.15 43.92
N PHE A 26 -37.85 -18.76 43.82
CA PHE A 26 -36.73 -18.23 43.03
C PHE A 26 -37.09 -18.01 41.55
N TYR A 27 -37.75 -18.98 40.93
CA TYR A 27 -38.19 -18.87 39.53
C TYR A 27 -39.22 -17.75 39.36
N THR A 28 -40.20 -17.65 40.26
CA THR A 28 -41.30 -16.69 40.16
C THR A 28 -40.86 -15.27 40.48
N ASP A 29 -39.98 -15.11 41.47
CA ASP A 29 -39.56 -13.80 41.99
C ASP A 29 -38.31 -13.28 41.28
N THR A 30 -37.44 -14.16 40.76
CA THR A 30 -36.17 -13.76 40.13
C THR A 30 -36.12 -14.05 38.64
N ILE A 31 -36.32 -15.31 38.21
CA ILE A 31 -36.12 -15.69 36.80
C ILE A 31 -37.21 -15.11 35.90
N ARG A 32 -38.49 -15.24 36.28
CA ARG A 32 -39.62 -14.81 35.45
C ARG A 32 -39.64 -13.29 35.21
N PRO A 33 -39.39 -12.42 36.21
CA PRO A 33 -39.27 -10.98 35.99
C PRO A 33 -38.05 -10.62 35.15
N ALA A 34 -36.90 -11.27 35.38
CA ALA A 34 -35.69 -11.07 34.59
C ALA A 34 -35.90 -11.43 33.11
N TYR A 35 -36.53 -12.57 32.81
CA TYR A 35 -36.84 -12.97 31.43
C TYR A 35 -37.81 -11.98 30.75
N ARG A 36 -38.86 -11.55 31.46
CA ARG A 36 -39.81 -10.54 30.94
C ARG A 36 -39.12 -9.21 30.67
N PHE A 37 -38.23 -8.79 31.57
CA PHE A 37 -37.42 -7.59 31.40
C PHE A 37 -36.51 -7.69 30.18
N ILE A 38 -35.74 -8.77 30.05
CA ILE A 38 -34.83 -9.00 28.91
C ILE A 38 -35.62 -9.05 27.61
N GLY A 39 -36.75 -9.77 27.58
CA GLY A 39 -37.62 -9.84 26.40
C GLY A 39 -38.14 -8.46 25.97
N ALA A 40 -38.70 -7.69 26.90
CA ALA A 40 -39.17 -6.34 26.61
C ALA A 40 -38.03 -5.40 26.17
N PHE A 41 -36.88 -5.46 26.85
CA PHE A 41 -35.69 -4.69 26.51
C PHE A 41 -35.21 -4.97 25.08
N VAL A 42 -35.08 -6.25 24.70
CA VAL A 42 -34.65 -6.64 23.35
C VAL A 42 -35.63 -6.16 22.29
N VAL A 43 -36.94 -6.32 22.51
CA VAL A 43 -37.97 -5.87 21.56
C VAL A 43 -37.91 -4.34 21.39
N VAL A 44 -37.85 -3.57 22.48
CA VAL A 44 -37.76 -2.11 22.41
C VAL A 44 -36.47 -1.67 21.70
N MET A 45 -35.34 -2.29 22.03
CA MET A 45 -34.06 -2.03 21.34
C MET A 45 -34.18 -2.24 19.84
N VAL A 46 -34.71 -3.39 19.39
CA VAL A 46 -34.88 -3.70 17.96
C VAL A 46 -35.76 -2.66 17.29
N VAL A 47 -36.90 -2.30 17.88
CA VAL A 47 -37.82 -1.28 17.34
C VAL A 47 -37.12 0.07 17.21
N LEU A 48 -36.37 0.51 18.23
CA LEU A 48 -35.66 1.80 18.20
C LEU A 48 -34.52 1.81 17.17
N TYR A 49 -33.77 0.72 17.00
CA TYR A 49 -32.75 0.61 15.95
C TYR A 49 -33.35 0.60 14.55
N VAL A 50 -34.45 -0.15 14.33
CA VAL A 50 -35.18 -0.16 13.05
C VAL A 50 -35.69 1.25 12.74
N ALA A 51 -36.28 1.94 13.72
CA ALA A 51 -36.74 3.31 13.58
C ALA A 51 -35.58 4.26 13.23
N SER A 52 -34.42 4.09 13.86
CA SER A 52 -33.21 4.87 13.55
C SER A 52 -32.72 4.64 12.11
N ALA A 53 -32.65 3.38 11.68
CA ALA A 53 -32.24 3.03 10.33
C ALA A 53 -33.20 3.61 9.27
N LEU A 54 -34.51 3.44 9.47
CA LEU A 54 -35.54 3.98 8.57
C LEU A 54 -35.58 5.51 8.54
N SER A 55 -35.20 6.16 9.65
CA SER A 55 -35.20 7.62 9.75
C SER A 55 -33.97 8.28 9.14
N SER A 56 -32.88 7.52 8.94
CA SER A 56 -31.62 8.04 8.34
C SER A 56 -31.85 8.74 7.00
N ARG A 57 -32.80 8.25 6.19
CA ARG A 57 -33.17 8.84 4.89
C ARG A 57 -33.71 10.27 4.98
N PHE A 58 -34.27 10.65 6.12
CA PHE A 58 -34.84 11.98 6.35
C PHE A 58 -33.80 12.95 6.90
N PHE A 59 -32.88 12.47 7.73
CA PHE A 59 -31.88 13.32 8.39
C PHE A 59 -30.65 13.58 7.55
N VAL A 60 -30.31 12.69 6.61
CA VAL A 60 -29.10 12.83 5.79
C VAL A 60 -29.49 13.12 4.34
N ARG A 61 -29.07 14.29 3.85
CA ARG A 61 -29.17 14.65 2.43
C ARG A 61 -28.23 13.75 1.61
N VAL A 62 -28.64 13.46 0.39
CA VAL A 62 -27.87 12.66 -0.58
C VAL A 62 -26.45 13.23 -0.76
N ASP A 63 -26.33 14.56 -0.80
CA ASP A 63 -25.06 15.26 -1.06
C ASP A 63 -24.27 15.60 0.21
N ALA A 64 -24.69 15.09 1.38
CA ALA A 64 -24.03 15.42 2.64
C ALA A 64 -22.62 14.83 2.72
N VAL A 65 -21.62 15.62 3.08
CA VAL A 65 -20.24 15.12 3.24
C VAL A 65 -20.19 14.10 4.37
N ALA A 66 -19.56 12.96 4.11
CA ALA A 66 -19.45 11.88 5.07
C ALA A 66 -18.61 12.27 6.29
N TRP A 67 -18.99 11.75 7.46
CA TRP A 67 -18.29 12.06 8.69
C TRP A 67 -16.99 11.26 8.82
N PRO A 68 -15.91 11.84 9.35
CA PRO A 68 -14.72 11.09 9.71
C PRO A 68 -15.07 10.00 10.74
N GLU A 69 -14.28 8.93 10.76
CA GLU A 69 -14.62 7.74 11.52
C GLU A 69 -14.74 7.98 13.03
N ARG A 70 -13.85 8.77 13.62
CA ARG A 70 -13.83 9.05 15.06
C ARG A 70 -15.10 9.76 15.55
N PRO A 71 -15.47 10.95 15.02
CA PRO A 71 -16.69 11.61 15.49
C PRO A 71 -17.95 10.81 15.16
N ARG A 72 -17.96 10.06 14.04
CA ARG A 72 -19.04 9.13 13.73
C ARG A 72 -19.20 8.05 14.80
N ARG A 73 -18.11 7.39 15.20
CA ARG A 73 -18.12 6.36 16.28
C ARG A 73 -18.53 6.96 17.62
N CYS A 74 -18.09 8.17 17.96
CA CYS A 74 -18.51 8.86 19.19
C CYS A 74 -20.02 9.17 19.18
N ALA A 75 -20.55 9.68 18.07
CA ALA A 75 -21.98 9.92 17.91
C ALA A 75 -22.78 8.61 17.98
N GLN A 76 -22.32 7.55 17.33
CA GLN A 76 -22.92 6.22 17.43
C GLN A 76 -22.92 5.71 18.87
N ALA A 77 -21.81 5.80 19.60
CA ALA A 77 -21.72 5.37 20.99
C ALA A 77 -22.68 6.15 21.89
N LEU A 78 -22.77 7.47 21.72
CA LEU A 78 -23.70 8.31 22.46
C LEU A 78 -25.16 7.95 22.14
N GLY A 79 -25.51 7.84 20.87
CA GLY A 79 -26.85 7.47 20.46
C GLY A 79 -27.24 6.07 20.96
N ASN A 80 -26.30 5.11 20.93
CA ASN A 80 -26.50 3.77 21.48
C ASN A 80 -26.74 3.82 22.99
N ALA A 81 -25.96 4.63 23.72
CA ALA A 81 -26.15 4.82 25.16
C ALA A 81 -27.53 5.40 25.48
N LEU A 82 -28.02 6.36 24.68
CA LEU A 82 -29.35 6.94 24.83
C LEU A 82 -30.48 5.93 24.53
N ILE A 83 -30.34 5.13 23.47
CA ILE A 83 -31.30 4.07 23.16
C ILE A 83 -31.32 3.00 24.27
N VAL A 84 -30.15 2.56 24.76
CA VAL A 84 -30.04 1.61 25.87
C VAL A 84 -30.65 2.18 27.15
N ALA A 85 -30.40 3.45 27.46
CA ALA A 85 -31.01 4.12 28.60
C ALA A 85 -32.54 4.15 28.46
N ALA A 86 -33.08 4.56 27.32
CA ALA A 86 -34.52 4.56 27.08
C ALA A 86 -35.14 3.15 27.17
N ALA A 87 -34.47 2.14 26.62
CA ALA A 87 -34.95 0.76 26.60
C ALA A 87 -34.86 0.07 27.97
N THR A 88 -33.91 0.43 28.82
CA THR A 88 -33.77 -0.13 30.18
C THR A 88 -34.70 0.54 31.18
N LEU A 89 -34.81 1.87 31.11
CA LEU A 89 -35.53 2.64 32.12
C LEU A 89 -37.05 2.45 32.07
N LEU A 90 -37.62 2.22 30.88
CA LEU A 90 -39.07 2.00 30.73
C LEU A 90 -39.52 0.69 31.40
N PRO A 91 -38.91 -0.48 31.15
CA PRO A 91 -39.27 -1.72 31.83
C PRO A 91 -38.84 -1.73 33.31
N LEU A 92 -37.69 -1.15 33.68
CA LEU A 92 -37.26 -1.05 35.07
C LEU A 92 -38.25 -0.26 35.92
N TYR A 93 -38.74 0.87 35.40
CA TYR A 93 -39.73 1.66 36.13
C TYR A 93 -41.05 0.91 36.29
N GLY A 94 -41.53 0.25 35.24
CA GLY A 94 -42.76 -0.54 35.29
C GLY A 94 -42.69 -1.73 36.27
N MET A 95 -41.48 -2.26 36.52
CA MET A 95 -41.29 -3.42 37.39
C MET A 95 -41.02 -3.06 38.86
N PHE A 96 -40.30 -1.96 39.12
CA PHE A 96 -39.79 -1.65 40.47
C PHE A 96 -40.31 -0.35 41.07
N HIS A 97 -40.97 0.51 40.30
CA HIS A 97 -41.46 1.81 40.78
C HIS A 97 -40.40 2.62 41.57
N LEU A 98 -39.15 2.62 41.09
CA LEU A 98 -37.94 3.13 41.78
C LEU A 98 -38.02 4.57 42.29
N PHE A 99 -38.99 5.37 41.84
CA PHE A 99 -39.17 6.76 42.22
C PHE A 99 -40.60 7.01 42.72
N GLN A 100 -40.79 6.91 44.04
CA GLN A 100 -42.08 7.22 44.68
C GLN A 100 -42.25 8.72 45.00
N ALA A 101 -41.16 9.48 45.12
CA ALA A 101 -41.21 10.91 45.39
C ALA A 101 -41.21 11.75 44.09
N ALA A 102 -42.32 12.46 43.82
CA ALA A 102 -42.51 13.30 42.65
C ALA A 102 -41.40 14.37 42.47
N THR A 103 -40.83 14.85 43.57
CA THR A 103 -39.76 15.86 43.59
C THR A 103 -38.44 15.29 43.08
N VAL A 104 -38.03 14.11 43.55
CA VAL A 104 -36.78 13.44 43.13
C VAL A 104 -36.82 13.11 41.64
N GLN A 105 -37.98 12.65 41.16
CA GLN A 105 -38.19 12.31 39.77
C GLN A 105 -38.07 13.52 38.82
N ARG A 106 -38.55 14.70 39.24
CA ARG A 106 -38.47 15.93 38.45
C ARG A 106 -37.01 16.35 38.24
N TRP A 107 -36.22 16.38 39.30
CA TRP A 107 -34.80 16.75 39.22
C TRP A 107 -33.97 15.74 38.43
N TRP A 108 -34.28 14.45 38.57
CA TRP A 108 -33.59 13.40 37.84
C TRP A 108 -33.84 13.50 36.33
N SER A 109 -35.09 13.73 35.91
CA SER A 109 -35.44 13.88 34.49
C SER A 109 -34.70 15.06 33.83
N TRP A 110 -34.66 16.20 34.53
CA TRP A 110 -33.92 17.38 34.06
C TRP A 110 -32.41 17.16 34.05
N GLY A 111 -31.86 16.53 35.09
CA GLY A 111 -30.45 16.22 35.18
C GLY A 111 -29.97 15.35 34.03
N VAL A 112 -30.74 14.30 33.68
CA VAL A 112 -30.40 13.39 32.57
C VAL A 112 -30.45 14.12 31.22
N LEU A 113 -31.48 14.93 30.96
CA LEU A 113 -31.60 15.69 29.70
C LEU A 113 -30.46 16.72 29.55
N ILE A 114 -30.13 17.45 30.62
CA ILE A 114 -29.04 18.44 30.62
C ILE A 114 -27.68 17.73 30.44
N ALA A 115 -27.46 16.60 31.10
CA ALA A 115 -26.23 15.82 30.95
C ALA A 115 -26.07 15.28 29.52
N ALA A 116 -27.14 14.77 28.91
CA ALA A 116 -27.13 14.31 27.52
C ALA A 116 -26.81 15.46 26.53
N ALA A 117 -27.45 16.62 26.72
CA ALA A 117 -27.23 17.79 25.87
C ALA A 117 -25.81 18.36 26.02
N THR A 118 -25.29 18.45 27.25
CA THR A 118 -23.92 18.94 27.50
C THR A 118 -22.87 17.99 26.95
N LEU A 119 -23.04 16.67 27.14
CA LEU A 119 -22.14 15.66 26.58
C LEU A 119 -22.13 15.70 25.04
N PHE A 120 -23.30 15.84 24.40
CA PHE A 120 -23.40 16.00 22.95
C PHE A 120 -22.66 17.25 22.46
N THR A 121 -22.84 18.38 23.15
CA THR A 121 -22.18 19.64 22.81
C THR A 121 -20.66 19.53 22.96
N ALA A 122 -20.19 18.92 24.06
CA ALA A 122 -18.77 18.69 24.30
C ALA A 122 -18.15 17.78 23.23
N LEU A 123 -18.86 16.75 22.78
CA LEU A 123 -18.41 15.89 21.67
C LEU A 123 -18.32 16.65 20.34
N CYS A 124 -19.27 17.55 20.05
CA CYS A 124 -19.20 18.41 18.86
C CYS A 124 -17.98 19.34 18.91
N VAL A 125 -17.71 19.94 20.08
CA VAL A 125 -16.55 20.81 20.31
C VAL A 125 -15.24 20.02 20.25
N TRP A 126 -15.20 18.81 20.80
CA TRP A 126 -14.02 17.95 20.73
C TRP A 126 -13.74 17.46 19.30
N ALA A 127 -14.79 17.07 18.56
CA ALA A 127 -14.67 16.75 17.14
C ALA A 127 -14.09 17.93 16.34
N TYR A 128 -14.52 19.15 16.67
CA TYR A 128 -14.00 20.38 16.10
C TYR A 128 -12.49 20.58 16.37
N PHE A 129 -12.04 20.40 17.61
CA PHE A 129 -10.61 20.58 17.96
C PHE A 129 -9.68 19.49 17.42
N THR A 130 -10.21 18.30 17.09
CA THR A 130 -9.40 17.17 16.63
C THR A 130 -9.20 17.14 15.11
N THR A 131 -9.92 17.95 14.34
CA THR A 131 -9.72 18.07 12.89
C THR A 131 -8.68 19.14 12.56
N THR A 132 -7.63 18.76 11.82
CA THR A 132 -6.49 19.62 11.48
C THR A 132 -6.79 20.67 10.40
N ASP A 133 -7.88 20.54 9.64
CA ASP A 133 -8.29 21.46 8.57
C ASP A 133 -9.58 22.22 8.95
N TRP A 134 -9.43 23.25 9.80
CA TRP A 134 -10.52 24.10 10.31
C TRP A 134 -11.48 24.62 9.23
N TRP A 135 -10.96 25.04 8.08
CA TRP A 135 -11.77 25.72 7.05
C TRP A 135 -12.62 24.75 6.22
N ALA A 136 -12.08 23.57 5.92
CA ALA A 136 -12.85 22.50 5.28
C ALA A 136 -13.93 21.98 6.24
N PHE A 137 -13.60 21.88 7.53
CA PHE A 137 -14.57 21.58 8.57
C PHE A 137 -15.71 22.60 8.59
N TRP A 138 -15.44 23.91 8.70
CA TRP A 138 -16.52 24.91 8.75
C TRP A 138 -17.45 24.90 7.54
N LYS A 139 -16.92 24.78 6.32
CA LYS A 139 -17.76 24.82 5.10
C LYS A 139 -18.64 23.58 4.96
N ASP A 140 -18.10 22.40 5.28
CA ASP A 140 -18.78 21.13 5.00
C ASP A 140 -19.54 20.58 6.23
N TRP A 141 -19.17 20.98 7.45
CA TRP A 141 -19.80 20.50 8.70
C TRP A 141 -20.78 21.47 9.35
N TRP A 142 -20.68 22.78 9.13
CA TRP A 142 -21.54 23.74 9.84
C TRP A 142 -23.03 23.48 9.62
N LEU A 143 -23.44 23.24 8.38
CA LEU A 143 -24.84 22.95 8.05
C LEU A 143 -25.38 21.68 8.74
N PRO A 144 -24.73 20.50 8.65
CA PRO A 144 -25.23 19.31 9.35
C PRO A 144 -25.09 19.37 10.88
N ALA A 145 -24.04 20.01 11.40
CA ALA A 145 -23.88 20.17 12.85
C ALA A 145 -24.94 21.12 13.44
N THR A 146 -25.24 22.22 12.76
CA THR A 146 -26.28 23.17 13.18
C THR A 146 -27.69 22.59 13.05
N THR A 147 -27.98 21.78 12.02
CA THR A 147 -29.29 21.12 11.94
C THR A 147 -29.49 20.08 13.04
N ILE A 148 -28.47 19.28 13.36
CA ILE A 148 -28.56 18.33 14.47
C ILE A 148 -28.67 19.10 15.80
N ALA A 149 -27.83 20.09 16.05
CA ALA A 149 -27.91 20.92 17.26
C ALA A 149 -29.28 21.62 17.39
N ALA A 150 -29.86 22.09 16.28
CA ALA A 150 -31.21 22.65 16.25
C ALA A 150 -32.27 21.61 16.57
N ILE A 151 -32.19 20.39 16.02
CA ILE A 151 -33.13 19.30 16.32
C ILE A 151 -33.02 18.90 17.80
N VAL A 152 -31.81 18.76 18.33
CA VAL A 152 -31.58 18.47 19.76
C VAL A 152 -32.15 19.60 20.62
N GLY A 153 -31.84 20.84 20.29
CA GLY A 153 -32.33 22.03 20.99
C GLY A 153 -33.85 22.12 20.98
N VAL A 154 -34.49 21.94 19.83
CA VAL A 154 -35.95 21.92 19.70
C VAL A 154 -36.56 20.76 20.48
N THR A 155 -35.97 19.56 20.42
CA THR A 155 -36.47 18.40 21.18
C THR A 155 -36.41 18.66 22.69
N VAL A 156 -35.32 19.23 23.19
CA VAL A 156 -35.16 19.62 24.60
C VAL A 156 -36.15 20.71 24.98
N LEU A 157 -36.30 21.76 24.15
CA LEU A 157 -37.22 22.88 24.41
C LEU A 157 -38.68 22.45 24.39
N VAL A 158 -39.09 21.61 23.43
CA VAL A 158 -40.45 21.07 23.35
C VAL A 158 -40.72 20.16 24.54
N THR A 159 -39.77 19.32 24.93
CA THR A 159 -39.92 18.45 26.11
C THR A 159 -40.03 19.27 27.39
N ALA A 160 -39.15 20.26 27.56
CA ALA A 160 -39.19 21.22 28.66
C ALA A 160 -40.53 21.97 28.74
N TYR A 161 -41.01 22.46 27.59
CA TYR A 161 -42.28 23.15 27.47
C TYR A 161 -43.44 22.22 27.82
N LEU A 162 -43.51 21.01 27.26
CA LEU A 162 -44.56 20.04 27.57
C LEU A 162 -44.55 19.62 29.05
N LEU A 163 -43.37 19.45 29.66
CA LEU A 163 -43.22 19.17 31.09
C LEU A 163 -43.67 20.33 31.98
N GLY A 164 -43.47 21.58 31.55
CA GLY A 164 -43.84 22.78 32.29
C GLY A 164 -45.30 23.22 32.09
N ALA A 165 -45.78 23.20 30.85
CA ALA A 165 -47.04 23.79 30.44
C ALA A 165 -48.24 22.83 30.58
N MET A 166 -48.06 21.52 30.35
CA MET A 166 -49.19 20.57 30.37
C MET A 166 -49.62 20.15 31.77
N ASN A 167 -49.04 20.73 32.83
CA ASN A 167 -49.30 20.38 34.24
C ASN A 167 -49.56 18.88 34.39
N LEU A 168 -48.61 18.07 33.89
CA LEU A 168 -48.74 16.62 33.90
C LEU A 168 -48.70 16.18 35.37
N ASP A 169 -49.85 16.17 36.04
CA ASP A 169 -49.98 15.95 37.48
C ASP A 169 -49.57 14.53 37.88
N THR A 170 -49.54 13.64 36.89
CA THR A 170 -49.17 12.25 37.09
C THR A 170 -47.67 12.02 36.83
N PRO A 171 -46.93 11.48 37.82
CA PRO A 171 -45.49 11.22 37.69
C PRO A 171 -45.16 10.31 36.50
N TRP A 172 -46.03 9.34 36.19
CA TRP A 172 -45.81 8.42 35.08
C TRP A 172 -45.75 9.14 33.72
N ARG A 173 -46.61 10.14 33.46
CA ARG A 173 -46.63 10.86 32.16
C ARG A 173 -45.34 11.62 31.92
N ARG A 174 -44.80 12.27 32.96
CA ARG A 174 -43.52 12.99 32.88
C ARG A 174 -42.38 12.05 32.54
N LEU A 175 -42.35 10.89 33.18
CA LEU A 175 -41.33 9.86 32.96
C LEU A 175 -41.39 9.31 31.53
N THR A 176 -42.59 8.94 31.06
CA THR A 176 -42.82 8.46 29.69
C THR A 176 -42.39 9.49 28.66
N LEU A 177 -42.70 10.77 28.88
CA LEU A 177 -42.30 11.85 27.99
C LEU A 177 -40.78 12.03 27.95
N THR A 178 -40.10 12.01 29.11
CA THR A 178 -38.63 12.07 29.19
C THR A 178 -37.99 10.89 28.43
N TYR A 179 -38.53 9.69 28.57
CA TYR A 179 -38.02 8.52 27.84
C TYR A 179 -38.27 8.59 26.35
N LEU A 180 -39.43 9.08 25.94
CA LEU A 180 -39.75 9.26 24.53
C LEU A 180 -38.83 10.33 23.90
N ALA A 181 -38.49 11.38 24.65
CA ALA A 181 -37.50 12.37 24.25
C ALA A 181 -36.09 11.79 24.15
N LEU A 182 -35.64 11.00 25.13
CA LEU A 182 -34.33 10.30 25.09
C LEU A 182 -34.25 9.30 23.93
N ALA A 183 -35.31 8.54 23.70
CA ALA A 183 -35.42 7.62 22.57
C ALA A 183 -35.38 8.36 21.23
N ALA A 184 -36.15 9.45 21.09
CA ALA A 184 -36.13 10.28 19.89
C ALA A 184 -34.74 10.89 19.64
N LEU A 185 -34.08 11.39 20.69
CA LEU A 185 -32.72 11.92 20.60
C LEU A 185 -31.72 10.84 20.18
N GLY A 186 -31.77 9.66 20.80
CA GLY A 186 -30.96 8.50 20.43
C GLY A 186 -31.18 8.08 18.97
N ILE A 187 -32.44 8.03 18.53
CA ILE A 187 -32.83 7.73 17.15
C ILE A 187 -32.23 8.74 16.18
N VAL A 188 -32.35 10.04 16.45
CA VAL A 188 -31.80 11.10 15.58
C VAL A 188 -30.28 10.98 15.47
N ILE A 189 -29.58 10.81 16.59
CA ILE A 189 -28.11 10.72 16.63
C ILE A 189 -27.63 9.46 15.89
N ILE A 190 -28.26 8.31 16.11
CA ILE A 190 -27.92 7.07 15.39
C ILE A 190 -28.26 7.23 13.91
N ALA A 191 -29.46 7.68 13.56
CA ALA A 191 -29.88 7.87 12.18
C ALA A 191 -28.93 8.80 11.40
N ALA A 192 -28.49 9.90 12.03
CA ALA A 192 -27.52 10.82 11.45
C ALA A 192 -26.13 10.16 11.33
N SER A 193 -25.59 9.60 12.41
CA SER A 193 -24.24 9.01 12.41
C SER A 193 -24.11 7.82 11.47
N VAL A 194 -25.13 6.97 11.43
CA VAL A 194 -25.26 5.87 10.49
C VAL A 194 -25.37 6.40 9.06
N GLY A 195 -26.33 7.28 8.77
CA GLY A 195 -26.59 7.76 7.42
C GLY A 195 -25.43 8.55 6.80
N GLN A 196 -24.52 9.05 7.64
CA GLN A 196 -23.27 9.72 7.26
C GLN A 196 -22.09 8.77 7.02
N GLY A 197 -22.28 7.46 7.16
CA GLY A 197 -21.28 6.47 6.77
C GLY A 197 -21.05 6.39 5.26
N CYS A 198 -19.96 5.72 4.87
CA CYS A 198 -19.55 5.51 3.46
C CYS A 198 -19.50 4.03 3.05
N ARG A 199 -20.25 3.15 3.73
CA ARG A 199 -20.26 1.74 3.35
C ARG A 199 -21.03 1.58 2.06
N LEU A 200 -20.41 0.90 1.11
CA LEU A 200 -20.93 0.70 -0.23
C LEU A 200 -21.30 -0.77 -0.41
N GLU A 201 -22.57 -1.02 -0.65
CA GLU A 201 -23.06 -2.30 -1.15
C GLU A 201 -23.09 -2.24 -2.67
N VAL A 202 -22.54 -3.27 -3.32
CA VAL A 202 -22.49 -3.35 -4.77
C VAL A 202 -23.22 -4.59 -5.23
N GLY A 203 -24.12 -4.44 -6.20
CA GLY A 203 -24.83 -5.54 -6.83
C GLY A 203 -24.90 -5.35 -8.34
N VAL A 204 -24.49 -6.37 -9.07
CA VAL A 204 -24.63 -6.44 -10.53
C VAL A 204 -25.76 -7.41 -10.87
N GLN A 205 -26.64 -6.99 -11.77
CA GLN A 205 -27.75 -7.77 -12.31
C GLN A 205 -27.52 -7.99 -13.80
N ASN A 206 -27.78 -9.21 -14.25
CA ASN A 206 -27.77 -9.54 -15.67
C ASN A 206 -29.10 -9.11 -16.34
N SER A 207 -29.19 -9.23 -17.67
CA SER A 207 -30.36 -8.85 -18.46
C SER A 207 -31.65 -9.59 -18.04
N LYS A 208 -31.52 -10.77 -17.43
CA LYS A 208 -32.61 -11.57 -16.85
C LYS A 208 -33.04 -11.15 -15.44
N SER A 209 -32.51 -10.04 -14.92
CA SER A 209 -32.73 -9.54 -13.55
C SER A 209 -32.15 -10.44 -12.44
N ASP A 210 -31.43 -11.50 -12.78
CA ASP A 210 -30.69 -12.34 -11.82
C ASP A 210 -29.40 -11.65 -11.36
N GLN A 211 -28.99 -11.90 -10.12
CA GLN A 211 -27.73 -11.37 -9.60
C GLN A 211 -26.54 -12.12 -10.20
N ASP A 212 -25.61 -11.36 -10.76
CA ASP A 212 -24.37 -11.87 -11.34
C ASP A 212 -23.25 -11.75 -10.30
N ALA A 213 -23.01 -12.86 -9.58
CA ALA A 213 -21.98 -12.93 -8.55
C ALA A 213 -20.55 -12.73 -9.12
N PRO A 214 -20.16 -13.36 -10.26
CA PRO A 214 -18.91 -13.06 -10.94
C PRO A 214 -18.73 -11.59 -11.30
N ALA A 215 -19.76 -10.93 -11.87
CA ALA A 215 -19.70 -9.51 -12.21
C ALA A 215 -19.55 -8.63 -10.97
N THR A 216 -20.28 -8.96 -9.90
CA THR A 216 -20.19 -8.26 -8.63
C THR A 216 -18.80 -8.41 -8.01
N ALA A 217 -18.21 -9.61 -8.05
CA ALA A 217 -16.86 -9.86 -7.57
C ALA A 217 -15.80 -9.12 -8.39
N TYR A 218 -15.92 -9.14 -9.73
CA TYR A 218 -15.04 -8.39 -10.62
C TYR A 218 -15.11 -6.89 -10.32
N LEU A 219 -16.31 -6.35 -10.23
CA LEU A 219 -16.53 -4.93 -9.97
C LEU A 219 -16.01 -4.50 -8.59
N LEU A 220 -16.22 -5.31 -7.54
CA LEU A 220 -15.63 -5.06 -6.23
C LEU A 220 -14.10 -5.11 -6.28
N GLY A 221 -13.53 -6.08 -6.99
CA GLY A 221 -12.09 -6.14 -7.26
C GLY A 221 -11.61 -4.90 -8.02
N ARG A 222 -12.43 -4.40 -8.96
CA ARG A 222 -12.15 -3.21 -9.76
C ARG A 222 -12.19 -1.94 -8.94
N LEU A 223 -13.20 -1.76 -8.10
CA LEU A 223 -13.29 -0.62 -7.17
C LEU A 223 -12.08 -0.57 -6.21
N ARG A 224 -11.52 -1.72 -5.83
CA ARG A 224 -10.27 -1.78 -5.02
C ARG A 224 -9.01 -1.49 -5.82
N THR A 225 -8.99 -1.86 -7.11
CA THR A 225 -7.81 -1.77 -7.97
C THR A 225 -7.78 -0.55 -8.87
N LEU A 226 -8.88 0.20 -9.02
CA LEU A 226 -9.00 1.41 -9.84
C LEU A 226 -8.03 2.53 -9.44
N GLY A 227 -7.33 2.36 -8.32
CA GLY A 227 -6.19 3.18 -7.93
C GLY A 227 -4.83 2.50 -7.81
N LYS A 228 -4.77 1.16 -7.93
CA LYS A 228 -3.56 0.35 -7.71
C LYS A 228 -3.01 -0.28 -8.99
N GLU A 229 -3.75 -0.19 -10.10
CA GLU A 229 -3.42 -0.99 -11.27
C GLU A 229 -2.10 -0.55 -11.93
N GLN A 230 -1.30 -1.56 -12.29
CA GLN A 230 0.03 -1.41 -12.85
C GLN A 230 -0.05 -0.83 -14.27
N THR A 231 0.48 0.39 -14.46
CA THR A 231 0.70 0.91 -15.81
C THR A 231 1.97 0.28 -16.41
N GLN A 232 1.94 -0.10 -17.70
CA GLN A 232 3.04 -0.84 -18.34
C GLN A 232 4.41 -0.19 -18.12
N GLY A 233 5.38 -0.99 -17.71
CA GLY A 233 6.81 -0.67 -17.77
C GLY A 233 7.40 -0.01 -16.53
N ILE A 234 6.62 0.38 -15.52
CA ILE A 234 7.15 0.69 -14.19
C ILE A 234 6.27 0.05 -13.11
N SER A 235 6.90 -0.44 -12.05
CA SER A 235 6.30 -1.14 -10.93
C SER A 235 5.04 -0.43 -10.42
N ALA A 236 4.10 -1.20 -9.86
CA ALA A 236 2.80 -0.80 -9.30
C ALA A 236 2.73 0.47 -8.41
N SER A 237 3.87 1.09 -8.09
CA SER A 237 4.04 2.24 -7.19
C SER A 237 3.88 3.61 -7.84
N ASP A 238 3.78 3.72 -9.16
CA ASP A 238 4.10 5.00 -9.83
C ASP A 238 2.94 5.99 -9.97
N VAL A 239 1.68 5.58 -9.86
CA VAL A 239 0.53 6.51 -9.94
C VAL A 239 -0.55 6.19 -8.90
N SER A 240 -0.17 5.51 -7.82
CA SER A 240 -1.07 4.97 -6.79
C SER A 240 -1.60 6.04 -5.81
N SER A 241 -2.22 7.12 -6.29
CA SER A 241 -2.87 8.13 -5.40
C SER A 241 -4.31 7.74 -5.02
N LEU A 242 -5.03 7.05 -5.90
CA LEU A 242 -6.38 6.51 -5.65
C LEU A 242 -6.36 5.31 -4.68
N ALA A 243 -5.26 4.54 -4.65
CA ALA A 243 -5.11 3.34 -3.84
C ALA A 243 -5.17 3.57 -2.34
N THR A 244 -4.60 4.67 -1.85
CA THR A 244 -4.61 5.01 -0.41
C THR A 244 -6.02 5.35 0.07
N SER A 245 -6.87 5.90 -0.81
CA SER A 245 -8.23 6.33 -0.45
C SER A 245 -9.25 5.19 -0.49
N LEU A 246 -9.21 4.31 -1.51
CA LEU A 246 -10.10 3.14 -1.59
C LEU A 246 -9.59 1.96 -0.74
N GLY A 247 -8.28 1.81 -0.56
CA GLY A 247 -7.71 0.82 0.36
C GLY A 247 -8.04 1.11 1.83
N SER A 248 -8.36 2.37 2.16
CA SER A 248 -8.87 2.76 3.48
C SER A 248 -10.33 2.35 3.74
N LEU A 249 -11.11 2.10 2.67
CA LEU A 249 -12.40 1.43 2.80
C LEU A 249 -12.11 -0.05 3.03
N GLY A 250 -12.16 -0.45 4.29
CA GLY A 250 -11.76 -1.80 4.71
C GLY A 250 -12.59 -2.88 4.00
N GLN A 251 -12.12 -4.12 4.06
CA GLN A 251 -12.88 -5.27 3.54
C GLN A 251 -14.28 -5.39 4.18
N GLN A 252 -14.48 -4.74 5.33
CA GLN A 252 -15.75 -4.62 6.06
C GLN A 252 -16.71 -3.55 5.51
N ASP A 253 -16.24 -2.62 4.68
CA ASP A 253 -17.03 -1.50 4.13
C ASP A 253 -17.55 -1.77 2.71
N LEU A 254 -17.13 -2.89 2.10
CA LEU A 254 -17.56 -3.37 0.79
C LEU A 254 -18.23 -4.73 0.93
N SER A 255 -19.55 -4.79 0.74
CA SER A 255 -20.31 -6.03 0.75
C SER A 255 -20.95 -6.30 -0.60
N GLY A 256 -20.77 -7.52 -1.13
CA GLY A 256 -21.54 -8.02 -2.26
C GLY A 256 -22.83 -8.70 -1.78
N ILE A 257 -23.90 -8.59 -2.58
CA ILE A 257 -25.15 -9.29 -2.28
C ILE A 257 -24.97 -10.78 -2.63
N PRO A 258 -25.21 -11.72 -1.70
CA PRO A 258 -25.10 -13.15 -2.01
C PRO A 258 -26.17 -13.58 -3.03
N GLY A 259 -25.76 -14.33 -4.06
CA GLY A 259 -26.57 -14.62 -5.25
C GLY A 259 -27.78 -15.56 -5.06
N ASN A 260 -28.03 -16.08 -3.87
CA ASN A 260 -29.15 -17.02 -3.65
C ASN A 260 -30.49 -16.25 -3.57
N GLN A 261 -31.47 -16.55 -4.43
CA GLN A 261 -32.74 -15.81 -4.55
C GLN A 261 -33.53 -15.68 -3.22
N VAL A 262 -33.61 -16.76 -2.42
CA VAL A 262 -34.30 -16.76 -1.11
C VAL A 262 -33.52 -15.95 -0.07
N ALA A 263 -32.20 -16.06 -0.09
CA ALA A 263 -31.36 -15.22 0.75
C ALA A 263 -31.45 -13.75 0.31
N ALA A 264 -31.61 -13.46 -0.98
CA ALA A 264 -31.70 -12.11 -1.50
C ALA A 264 -33.00 -11.39 -1.09
N THR A 265 -34.15 -12.07 -1.01
CA THR A 265 -35.40 -11.47 -0.50
C THR A 265 -35.33 -11.20 1.01
N LEU A 266 -34.86 -12.15 1.80
CA LEU A 266 -34.61 -11.96 3.23
C LEU A 266 -33.54 -10.87 3.47
N MET A 267 -32.49 -10.85 2.65
CA MET A 267 -31.46 -9.81 2.68
C MET A 267 -31.96 -8.46 2.18
N ARG A 268 -32.98 -8.36 1.34
CA ARG A 268 -33.59 -7.06 0.98
C ARG A 268 -34.34 -6.44 2.15
N VAL A 269 -35.11 -7.26 2.88
CA VAL A 269 -35.79 -6.81 4.11
C VAL A 269 -34.76 -6.47 5.19
N TRP A 270 -33.78 -7.35 5.38
CA TRP A 270 -32.71 -7.16 6.35
C TRP A 270 -31.77 -6.00 6.00
N SER A 271 -31.44 -5.80 4.71
CA SER A 271 -30.62 -4.67 4.25
C SER A 271 -31.40 -3.36 4.35
N ALA A 272 -32.70 -3.33 4.10
CA ALA A 272 -33.52 -2.14 4.35
C ALA A 272 -33.49 -1.72 5.83
N VAL A 273 -33.29 -2.68 6.74
CA VAL A 273 -33.16 -2.47 8.18
C VAL A 273 -31.72 -2.25 8.63
N ARG A 274 -30.71 -2.74 7.89
CA ARG A 274 -29.29 -2.57 8.24
C ARG A 274 -28.91 -1.10 8.17
N PRO A 275 -28.68 -0.44 9.32
CA PRO A 275 -28.30 0.96 9.34
C PRO A 275 -26.97 1.15 8.58
N ASP A 276 -26.06 0.21 8.75
CA ASP A 276 -24.66 0.33 8.35
C ASP A 276 -24.39 0.49 6.85
N LEU A 277 -25.32 0.14 5.95
CA LEU A 277 -25.13 0.22 4.49
C LEU A 277 -25.75 1.49 3.92
N THR A 278 -24.96 2.56 3.89
CA THR A 278 -25.44 3.89 3.47
C THR A 278 -25.52 4.03 1.97
N TRP A 279 -24.55 3.49 1.22
CA TRP A 279 -24.51 3.59 -0.24
C TRP A 279 -24.82 2.24 -0.88
N ARG A 280 -25.61 2.27 -1.96
CA ARG A 280 -25.89 1.08 -2.77
C ARG A 280 -25.70 1.39 -4.24
N ALA A 281 -24.79 0.69 -4.88
CA ALA A 281 -24.63 0.70 -6.33
C ALA A 281 -25.33 -0.52 -6.92
N GLN A 282 -26.33 -0.26 -7.75
CA GLN A 282 -27.03 -1.28 -8.55
C GLN A 282 -26.66 -1.08 -10.00
N ILE A 283 -26.12 -2.11 -10.61
CA ILE A 283 -25.69 -2.10 -12.00
C ILE A 283 -26.46 -3.18 -12.73
N THR A 284 -27.11 -2.82 -13.82
CA THR A 284 -27.86 -3.75 -14.66
C THR A 284 -27.20 -3.78 -16.03
N ILE A 285 -26.68 -4.94 -16.40
CA ILE A 285 -26.09 -5.19 -17.72
C ILE A 285 -27.26 -5.51 -18.65
N ALA A 286 -27.55 -4.61 -19.59
CA ALA A 286 -28.67 -4.79 -20.51
C ALA A 286 -28.30 -5.74 -21.65
N ASP A 287 -27.11 -5.56 -22.21
CA ASP A 287 -26.52 -6.36 -23.28
C ASP A 287 -24.97 -6.32 -23.15
N GLY A 288 -24.24 -6.97 -24.07
CA GLY A 288 -22.77 -6.97 -24.08
C GLY A 288 -22.12 -5.59 -24.33
N ASN A 289 -22.91 -4.56 -24.62
CA ASN A 289 -22.47 -3.24 -25.04
C ASN A 289 -23.03 -2.11 -24.16
N ARG A 290 -24.00 -2.35 -23.27
CA ARG A 290 -24.74 -1.33 -22.51
C ARG A 290 -24.90 -1.69 -21.04
N VAL A 291 -24.69 -0.69 -20.19
CA VAL A 291 -24.85 -0.82 -18.74
C VAL A 291 -25.66 0.35 -18.18
N ALA A 292 -26.66 0.01 -17.37
CA ALA A 292 -27.41 0.96 -16.56
C ALA A 292 -26.88 0.92 -15.13
N MET A 293 -26.66 2.10 -14.54
CA MET A 293 -26.09 2.26 -13.21
C MET A 293 -26.99 3.14 -12.36
N ARG A 294 -27.16 2.75 -11.12
CA ARG A 294 -27.93 3.50 -10.12
C ARG A 294 -27.15 3.51 -8.81
N LEU A 295 -26.86 4.70 -8.32
CA LEU A 295 -26.26 4.91 -7.01
C LEU A 295 -27.33 5.48 -6.09
N LEU A 296 -27.53 4.81 -4.96
CA LEU A 296 -28.50 5.17 -3.92
C LEU A 296 -27.75 5.51 -2.64
N ARG A 297 -28.25 6.50 -1.90
CA ARG A 297 -27.82 6.79 -0.52
C ARG A 297 -29.01 6.73 0.43
N ASN A 298 -28.95 5.90 1.46
CA ASN A 298 -30.02 5.68 2.44
C ASN A 298 -31.37 5.39 1.75
N GLY A 299 -31.34 4.65 0.64
CA GLY A 299 -32.50 4.32 -0.19
C GLY A 299 -33.01 5.43 -1.13
N ARG A 300 -32.42 6.63 -1.11
CA ARG A 300 -32.73 7.72 -2.05
C ARG A 300 -31.82 7.67 -3.26
N LEU A 301 -32.34 7.94 -4.45
CA LEU A 301 -31.53 8.00 -5.67
C LEU A 301 -30.56 9.18 -5.59
N ALA A 302 -29.27 8.87 -5.61
CA ALA A 302 -28.22 9.85 -5.69
C ALA A 302 -27.94 10.23 -7.14
N ARG A 303 -27.66 9.21 -7.95
CA ARG A 303 -27.37 9.38 -9.37
C ARG A 303 -27.78 8.13 -10.13
N ALA A 304 -28.20 8.31 -11.38
CA ALA A 304 -28.34 7.22 -12.33
C ALA A 304 -27.73 7.64 -13.65
N SER A 305 -27.12 6.69 -14.37
CA SER A 305 -26.61 6.91 -15.71
C SER A 305 -26.69 5.60 -16.49
N ILE A 306 -26.91 5.71 -17.78
CA ILE A 306 -26.83 4.59 -18.72
C ILE A 306 -25.75 4.96 -19.71
N PHE A 307 -24.88 4.02 -20.05
CA PHE A 307 -23.89 4.22 -21.09
C PHE A 307 -23.64 2.94 -21.87
N SER A 308 -23.16 3.15 -23.08
CA SER A 308 -22.73 2.11 -24.00
C SER A 308 -21.22 2.19 -24.24
N ARG A 309 -20.64 1.13 -24.79
CA ARG A 309 -19.26 1.13 -25.28
C ARG A 309 -18.99 2.24 -26.28
N ASN A 310 -19.95 2.51 -27.16
CA ASN A 310 -19.84 3.55 -28.17
C ASN A 310 -19.76 4.95 -27.54
N ASP A 311 -20.45 5.17 -26.41
CA ASP A 311 -20.36 6.44 -25.65
C ASP A 311 -18.96 6.66 -25.04
N LEU A 312 -18.17 5.59 -24.90
CA LEU A 312 -16.76 5.62 -24.51
C LEU A 312 -15.81 5.59 -25.73
N GLY A 313 -16.30 5.70 -26.96
CA GLY A 313 -15.46 5.58 -28.16
C GLY A 313 -14.82 4.21 -28.35
N LEU A 314 -15.39 3.16 -27.73
CA LEU A 314 -14.92 1.78 -27.87
C LEU A 314 -15.72 1.03 -28.93
N SER A 315 -15.05 0.19 -29.70
CA SER A 315 -15.67 -0.65 -30.74
C SER A 315 -16.77 -1.55 -30.16
N VAL A 316 -17.92 -1.56 -30.83
CA VAL A 316 -19.08 -2.41 -30.50
C VAL A 316 -18.75 -3.86 -30.82
N VAL A 317 -19.05 -4.78 -29.90
CA VAL A 317 -18.89 -6.21 -30.16
C VAL A 317 -20.16 -6.74 -30.83
N PRO A 318 -20.09 -7.30 -32.05
CA PRO A 318 -21.25 -7.91 -32.71
C PRO A 318 -21.77 -9.11 -31.90
N GLU A 319 -23.09 -9.28 -31.81
CA GLU A 319 -23.72 -10.39 -31.08
C GLU A 319 -23.33 -11.77 -31.65
N ASP A 320 -23.00 -11.84 -32.95
CA ASP A 320 -22.63 -13.08 -33.64
C ASP A 320 -21.14 -13.49 -33.46
N GLN A 321 -20.29 -12.60 -32.92
CA GLN A 321 -18.86 -12.85 -32.70
C GLN A 321 -18.54 -12.97 -31.22
N THR A 322 -19.17 -13.93 -30.55
CA THR A 322 -18.84 -14.35 -29.18
C THR A 322 -17.54 -15.16 -29.12
N ALA A 323 -16.45 -14.68 -29.72
CA ALA A 323 -15.15 -15.18 -29.33
C ALA A 323 -14.96 -14.84 -27.85
N GLU A 324 -14.88 -15.86 -26.97
CA GLU A 324 -14.83 -15.69 -25.52
C GLU A 324 -13.91 -14.54 -25.06
N PRO A 325 -12.66 -14.35 -25.55
CA PRO A 325 -11.78 -13.32 -25.02
C PRO A 325 -12.25 -11.88 -25.30
N ALA A 326 -12.85 -11.60 -26.47
CA ALA A 326 -13.31 -10.26 -26.82
C ALA A 326 -14.55 -9.86 -26.02
N ALA A 327 -15.49 -10.79 -25.83
CA ALA A 327 -16.68 -10.57 -25.01
C ALA A 327 -16.33 -10.35 -23.53
N HIS A 328 -15.40 -11.13 -22.97
CA HIS A 328 -14.93 -10.94 -21.59
C HIS A 328 -14.23 -9.58 -21.39
N ARG A 329 -13.39 -9.17 -22.35
CA ARG A 329 -12.77 -7.84 -22.33
C ARG A 329 -13.82 -6.74 -22.41
N ALA A 330 -14.81 -6.93 -23.27
CA ALA A 330 -15.84 -5.93 -23.47
C ALA A 330 -16.69 -5.69 -22.22
N TRP A 331 -17.08 -6.78 -21.57
CA TRP A 331 -17.74 -6.78 -20.27
C TRP A 331 -16.87 -6.15 -19.18
N ALA A 332 -15.57 -6.46 -19.14
CA ALA A 332 -14.63 -5.89 -18.18
C ALA A 332 -14.44 -4.37 -18.35
N GLN A 333 -14.42 -3.87 -19.59
CA GLN A 333 -14.39 -2.43 -19.89
C GLN A 333 -15.68 -1.73 -19.41
N LEU A 334 -16.85 -2.34 -19.62
CA LEU A 334 -18.13 -1.81 -19.14
C LEU A 334 -18.19 -1.77 -17.60
N LEU A 335 -17.78 -2.83 -16.91
CA LEU A 335 -17.71 -2.83 -15.45
C LEU A 335 -16.66 -1.84 -14.91
N THR A 336 -15.58 -1.59 -15.66
CA THR A 336 -14.61 -0.54 -15.33
C THR A 336 -15.22 0.85 -15.44
N GLY A 337 -16.03 1.11 -16.49
CA GLY A 337 -16.82 2.33 -16.60
C GLY A 337 -17.79 2.49 -15.42
N ALA A 338 -18.43 1.40 -14.99
CA ALA A 338 -19.32 1.43 -13.84
C ALA A 338 -18.61 1.69 -12.52
N ALA A 339 -17.43 1.12 -12.32
CA ALA A 339 -16.60 1.41 -11.16
C ALA A 339 -16.13 2.88 -11.15
N ALA A 340 -15.74 3.43 -12.29
CA ALA A 340 -15.36 4.84 -12.43
C ALA A 340 -16.54 5.76 -12.07
N PHE A 341 -17.75 5.46 -12.56
CA PHE A 341 -18.97 6.17 -12.18
C PHE A 341 -19.20 6.18 -10.67
N ILE A 342 -19.13 5.02 -10.02
CA ILE A 342 -19.30 4.90 -8.57
C ILE A 342 -18.26 5.74 -7.81
N ILE A 343 -16.98 5.64 -8.17
CA ILE A 343 -15.90 6.33 -7.47
C ILE A 343 -16.02 7.84 -7.64
N THR A 344 -16.27 8.32 -8.85
CA THR A 344 -16.39 9.76 -9.12
C THR A 344 -17.60 10.36 -8.39
N GLU A 345 -18.75 9.68 -8.37
CA GLU A 345 -19.93 10.16 -7.63
C GLU A 345 -19.72 10.10 -6.11
N LEU A 346 -19.12 9.03 -5.58
CA LEU A 346 -18.76 8.97 -4.16
C LEU A 346 -17.71 10.02 -3.78
N SER A 347 -16.86 10.44 -4.70
CA SER A 347 -15.85 11.47 -4.44
C SER A 347 -16.47 12.84 -4.15
N LEU A 348 -17.67 13.13 -4.65
CA LEU A 348 -18.36 14.39 -4.38
C LEU A 348 -18.67 14.56 -2.89
N VAL A 349 -18.91 13.45 -2.18
CA VAL A 349 -19.25 13.43 -0.75
C VAL A 349 -18.10 12.94 0.14
N HIS A 350 -17.03 12.40 -0.45
CA HIS A 350 -15.92 11.77 0.26
C HIS A 350 -14.59 12.50 0.00
N PRO A 351 -14.10 13.32 0.95
CA PRO A 351 -12.90 14.14 0.75
C PRO A 351 -11.65 13.32 0.38
N LEU A 352 -11.44 12.14 0.97
CA LEU A 352 -10.30 11.28 0.63
C LEU A 352 -10.37 10.79 -0.84
N LEU A 353 -11.50 10.23 -1.28
CA LEU A 353 -11.68 9.80 -2.67
C LEU A 353 -11.48 10.96 -3.65
N ARG A 354 -11.99 12.16 -3.32
CA ARG A 354 -11.80 13.37 -4.12
C ARG A 354 -10.33 13.75 -4.27
N ARG A 355 -9.56 13.66 -3.19
CA ARG A 355 -8.10 13.87 -3.21
C ARG A 355 -7.42 12.83 -4.09
N GLY A 356 -7.80 11.56 -3.97
CA GLY A 356 -7.24 10.46 -4.76
C GLY A 356 -7.43 10.62 -6.28
N LEU A 357 -8.58 11.15 -6.72
CA LEU A 357 -8.90 11.39 -8.14
C LEU A 357 -8.06 12.49 -8.82
N CYS A 358 -7.19 13.19 -8.08
CA CYS A 358 -6.28 14.19 -8.62
C CYS A 358 -6.96 15.23 -9.53
N GLY A 359 -8.16 15.68 -9.17
CA GLY A 359 -8.91 16.68 -9.92
C GLY A 359 -9.91 16.15 -10.95
N ALA A 360 -9.96 14.83 -11.19
CA ALA A 360 -10.97 14.26 -12.08
C ALA A 360 -12.39 14.47 -11.53
N THR A 361 -13.27 14.97 -12.40
CA THR A 361 -14.69 15.28 -12.13
C THR A 361 -15.65 14.50 -13.02
N GLU A 362 -15.21 14.05 -14.21
CA GLU A 362 -16.05 13.31 -15.15
C GLU A 362 -15.69 11.82 -15.13
N TRP A 363 -16.66 10.97 -14.84
CA TRP A 363 -16.43 9.53 -14.70
C TRP A 363 -16.02 8.86 -16.03
N ARG A 364 -16.46 9.39 -17.18
CA ARG A 364 -16.07 8.90 -18.51
C ARG A 364 -14.57 9.06 -18.74
N SER A 365 -14.02 10.22 -18.34
CA SER A 365 -12.58 10.46 -18.42
C SER A 365 -11.81 9.46 -17.55
N VAL A 366 -12.25 9.20 -16.32
CA VAL A 366 -11.63 8.20 -15.44
C VAL A 366 -11.72 6.79 -16.03
N ALA A 367 -12.86 6.42 -16.60
CA ALA A 367 -13.04 5.13 -17.26
C ALA A 367 -12.06 4.95 -18.43
N LEU A 368 -11.97 5.95 -19.31
CA LEU A 368 -11.07 5.93 -20.48
C LEU A 368 -9.60 5.94 -20.08
N GLN A 369 -9.24 6.73 -19.07
CA GLN A 369 -7.92 6.73 -18.48
C GLN A 369 -7.50 5.31 -18.06
N VAL A 370 -8.38 4.62 -17.34
CA VAL A 370 -8.09 3.29 -16.80
C VAL A 370 -8.06 2.24 -17.91
N ILE A 371 -8.99 2.31 -18.88
CA ILE A 371 -9.02 1.38 -20.01
C ILE A 371 -7.79 1.58 -20.91
N GLY A 372 -7.39 2.81 -21.22
CA GLY A 372 -6.22 3.12 -22.05
C GLY A 372 -4.87 2.88 -21.37
N SER A 373 -4.83 2.87 -20.03
CA SER A 373 -3.60 2.58 -19.26
C SER A 373 -3.43 1.08 -18.94
N SER A 374 -4.51 0.30 -18.89
CA SER A 374 -4.50 -1.12 -18.54
C SER A 374 -4.17 -2.03 -19.73
N VAL A 375 -3.27 -2.99 -19.49
CA VAL A 375 -2.84 -3.99 -20.49
C VAL A 375 -3.93 -4.98 -20.85
N SER A 376 -4.72 -5.37 -19.86
CA SER A 376 -5.72 -6.42 -20.00
C SER A 376 -7.01 -5.89 -20.62
N LEU A 377 -7.25 -4.59 -20.54
CA LEU A 377 -8.46 -3.95 -21.03
C LEU A 377 -8.28 -3.23 -22.37
N GLY A 378 -7.11 -2.69 -22.68
CA GLY A 378 -6.88 -1.94 -23.93
C GLY A 378 -6.36 -2.81 -25.07
N GLU A 379 -6.75 -2.46 -26.30
CA GLU A 379 -5.95 -2.80 -27.49
C GLU A 379 -4.84 -1.76 -27.61
N HIS A 380 -3.61 -2.21 -27.88
CA HIS A 380 -2.44 -1.35 -27.79
C HIS A 380 -2.44 -0.20 -28.79
N GLU A 381 -3.17 -0.33 -29.91
CA GLU A 381 -3.24 0.65 -30.99
C GLU A 381 -4.06 1.90 -30.58
N ASP A 382 -5.16 1.72 -29.85
CA ASP A 382 -6.06 2.83 -29.49
C ASP A 382 -5.78 3.47 -28.12
N ALA A 383 -4.83 2.93 -27.35
CA ALA A 383 -4.56 3.39 -25.99
C ALA A 383 -4.28 4.90 -25.89
N ASN A 384 -3.57 5.48 -26.87
CA ASN A 384 -3.30 6.91 -26.90
C ASN A 384 -4.53 7.75 -27.25
N ALA A 385 -5.37 7.26 -28.17
CA ALA A 385 -6.60 7.92 -28.54
C ALA A 385 -7.57 7.98 -27.34
N LEU A 386 -7.68 6.88 -26.58
CA LEU A 386 -8.51 6.85 -25.37
C LEU A 386 -7.97 7.79 -24.28
N LEU A 387 -6.65 7.84 -24.08
CA LEU A 387 -6.03 8.72 -23.08
C LEU A 387 -6.11 10.21 -23.47
N SER A 388 -5.93 10.55 -24.75
CA SER A 388 -6.10 11.92 -25.23
C SER A 388 -7.56 12.35 -25.13
N GLN A 389 -8.50 11.47 -25.47
CA GLN A 389 -9.92 11.71 -25.32
C GLN A 389 -10.30 11.90 -23.85
N ALA A 390 -9.76 11.08 -22.93
CA ALA A 390 -9.95 11.23 -21.49
C ALA A 390 -9.47 12.61 -20.99
N ALA A 391 -8.26 13.02 -21.40
CA ALA A 391 -7.68 14.32 -21.04
C ALA A 391 -8.48 15.50 -21.61
N ASN A 392 -9.04 15.36 -22.81
CA ASN A 392 -9.86 16.40 -23.44
C ASN A 392 -11.25 16.52 -22.81
N MET A 393 -11.87 15.40 -22.42
CA MET A 393 -13.17 15.40 -21.75
C MET A 393 -13.10 16.04 -20.36
N ASP A 394 -12.01 15.81 -19.64
CA ASP A 394 -11.80 16.34 -18.31
C ASP A 394 -10.36 16.85 -18.16
N PRO A 395 -10.11 18.13 -18.50
CA PRO A 395 -8.78 18.73 -18.35
C PRO A 395 -8.24 18.69 -16.92
N GLY A 396 -9.14 18.58 -15.93
CA GLY A 396 -8.82 18.43 -14.51
C GLY A 396 -8.36 17.02 -14.14
N ASN A 397 -8.57 16.02 -15.00
CA ASN A 397 -8.03 14.68 -14.81
C ASN A 397 -6.52 14.65 -15.13
N ALA A 398 -5.73 15.09 -14.15
CA ALA A 398 -4.27 15.15 -14.28
C ALA A 398 -3.62 13.77 -14.47
N ILE A 399 -4.26 12.69 -14.01
CA ILE A 399 -3.75 11.34 -14.20
C ILE A 399 -3.85 10.93 -15.67
N ALA A 400 -4.98 11.20 -16.33
CA ALA A 400 -5.14 10.94 -17.77
C ALA A 400 -4.10 11.69 -18.60
N ARG A 401 -3.89 12.98 -18.29
CA ARG A 401 -2.88 13.80 -18.96
C ARG A 401 -1.47 13.27 -18.77
N TYR A 402 -1.10 12.95 -17.52
CA TYR A 402 0.20 12.36 -17.21
C TYR A 402 0.43 11.04 -17.95
N GLU A 403 -0.56 10.13 -17.95
CA GLU A 403 -0.45 8.85 -18.65
C GLU A 403 -0.37 9.02 -20.18
N TYR A 404 -1.13 9.96 -20.74
CA TYR A 404 -1.04 10.30 -22.16
C TYR A 404 0.38 10.76 -22.54
N ILE A 405 0.91 11.76 -21.82
CA ILE A 405 2.26 12.30 -22.05
C ILE A 405 3.32 11.21 -21.88
N ARG A 406 3.17 10.36 -20.86
CA ARG A 406 4.08 9.24 -20.62
C ARG A 406 4.09 8.23 -21.78
N ARG A 407 2.95 7.98 -22.42
CA ARG A 407 2.90 7.10 -23.60
C ARG A 407 3.47 7.78 -24.83
N LEU A 408 3.21 9.08 -25.03
CA LEU A 408 3.83 9.86 -26.10
C LEU A 408 5.36 9.84 -25.99
N ASP A 409 5.91 10.08 -24.79
CA ASP A 409 7.35 10.02 -24.49
C ASP A 409 7.97 8.67 -24.89
N LYS A 410 7.24 7.55 -24.72
CA LYS A 410 7.72 6.22 -25.13
C LYS A 410 7.65 5.96 -26.63
N GLN A 411 6.66 6.55 -27.32
CA GLN A 411 6.43 6.29 -28.75
C GLN A 411 7.25 7.21 -29.65
N LEU A 412 7.45 8.45 -29.22
CA LEU A 412 8.36 9.41 -29.83
C LEU A 412 9.80 8.94 -29.56
N LYS A 413 10.23 7.89 -30.26
CA LYS A 413 11.66 7.54 -30.41
C LYS A 413 12.43 8.58 -31.27
N VAL A 414 11.82 9.74 -31.51
CA VAL A 414 12.22 10.76 -32.48
C VAL A 414 12.85 11.92 -31.69
N PRO A 415 13.95 12.53 -32.20
CA PRO A 415 14.60 13.67 -31.56
C PRO A 415 13.60 14.79 -31.21
N TYR A 416 13.72 15.27 -29.97
CA TYR A 416 12.77 16.09 -29.22
C TYR A 416 12.60 17.53 -29.77
N ASP A 417 12.00 17.69 -30.94
CA ASP A 417 11.59 19.03 -31.43
C ASP A 417 10.34 19.58 -30.72
N VAL A 418 9.52 18.70 -30.12
CA VAL A 418 8.44 19.13 -29.21
C VAL A 418 9.00 19.11 -27.80
N ASP A 419 9.01 20.26 -27.13
CA ASP A 419 9.52 20.41 -25.77
C ASP A 419 8.56 19.73 -24.77
N ILE A 420 8.60 18.39 -24.71
CA ILE A 420 7.81 17.56 -23.79
C ILE A 420 8.05 17.99 -22.33
N LEU A 421 9.19 18.64 -22.08
CA LEU A 421 9.54 19.24 -20.81
C LEU A 421 8.58 20.37 -20.42
N ASP A 422 8.14 21.19 -21.37
CA ASP A 422 7.17 22.26 -21.12
C ASP A 422 5.82 21.69 -20.68
N VAL A 423 5.43 20.55 -21.26
CA VAL A 423 4.18 19.87 -20.88
C VAL A 423 4.27 19.29 -19.45
N TYR A 424 5.43 18.74 -19.06
CA TYR A 424 5.67 18.33 -17.68
C TYR A 424 5.73 19.52 -16.71
N GLU A 425 6.28 20.67 -17.14
CA GLU A 425 6.27 21.92 -16.37
C GLU A 425 4.86 22.45 -16.16
N ASP A 426 3.99 22.39 -17.17
CA ASP A 426 2.58 22.78 -17.02
C ASP A 426 1.86 21.90 -15.99
N LEU A 427 2.07 20.58 -16.04
CA LEU A 427 1.53 19.66 -15.03
C LEU A 427 2.10 19.92 -13.62
N ARG A 428 3.41 20.20 -13.53
CA ARG A 428 4.07 20.58 -12.26
C ARG A 428 3.46 21.86 -11.70
N ARG A 429 3.32 22.91 -12.52
CA ARG A 429 2.71 24.19 -12.15
C ARG A 429 1.29 24.00 -11.64
N GLU A 430 0.49 23.20 -12.34
CA GLU A 430 -0.88 22.91 -11.93
C GLU A 430 -0.95 22.20 -10.57
N ALA A 431 -0.08 21.21 -10.35
CA ALA A 431 0.02 20.48 -9.08
C ALA A 431 0.38 21.39 -7.90
N LEU A 432 1.06 22.51 -8.16
CA LEU A 432 1.46 23.51 -7.15
C LEU A 432 0.45 24.65 -6.97
N THR A 433 -0.26 25.06 -8.02
CA THR A 433 -1.28 26.12 -7.91
C THR A 433 -2.54 25.58 -7.24
N ASP A 434 -2.75 25.74 -5.92
CA ASP A 434 -4.05 25.43 -5.31
C ASP A 434 -5.15 26.34 -5.92
N PRO A 435 -6.35 25.85 -6.33
CA PRO A 435 -7.44 26.72 -6.81
C PRO A 435 -7.97 27.67 -5.74
N ARG A 436 -7.48 27.57 -4.50
CA ARG A 436 -7.85 28.46 -3.41
C ARG A 436 -7.57 29.93 -3.75
N PRO A 437 -8.42 30.86 -3.27
CA PRO A 437 -8.19 32.29 -3.45
C PRO A 437 -6.80 32.71 -2.95
N ARG A 438 -6.05 33.44 -3.78
CA ARG A 438 -4.65 33.88 -3.53
C ARG A 438 -4.39 34.50 -2.14
N TRP A 439 -5.41 35.06 -1.50
CA TRP A 439 -5.29 35.71 -0.19
C TRP A 439 -5.16 34.73 0.99
N VAL A 440 -5.66 33.49 0.88
CA VAL A 440 -5.50 32.44 1.91
C VAL A 440 -4.05 31.93 1.95
N ASP A 441 -3.43 31.87 0.77
CA ASP A 441 -2.05 31.40 0.58
C ASP A 441 -1.02 32.36 1.19
N ALA A 442 -1.26 33.66 1.14
CA ALA A 442 -0.37 34.67 1.70
C ALA A 442 -0.22 34.56 3.24
N ALA A 443 -1.28 34.17 3.95
CA ALA A 443 -1.26 34.00 5.40
C ALA A 443 -0.59 32.68 5.84
N LEU A 444 -0.77 31.60 5.08
CA LEU A 444 -0.13 30.30 5.36
C LEU A 444 1.34 30.27 4.94
N ARG A 445 1.72 30.92 3.83
CA ARG A 445 3.13 31.07 3.40
C ARG A 445 3.99 31.84 4.42
N ARG A 446 3.41 32.80 5.14
CA ARG A 446 4.13 33.50 6.23
C ARG A 446 4.39 32.64 7.47
N ARG A 447 3.63 31.55 7.68
CA ARG A 447 3.76 30.69 8.86
C ARG A 447 4.57 29.42 8.62
N TYR A 448 4.75 29.00 7.36
CA TYR A 448 5.46 27.77 7.00
C TYR A 448 6.49 28.06 5.90
N LEU A 449 7.75 28.28 6.29
CA LEU A 449 8.93 28.47 5.43
C LEU A 449 9.38 27.19 4.68
N THR A 450 8.51 26.20 4.55
CA THR A 450 8.79 24.96 3.82
C THR A 450 8.36 25.17 2.37
N GLY A 451 9.19 24.77 1.40
CA GLY A 451 8.98 24.96 -0.04
C GLY A 451 7.61 24.54 -0.61
N PRO A 452 7.42 24.65 -1.93
CA PRO A 452 6.12 24.44 -2.58
C PRO A 452 5.51 23.09 -2.16
N LYS A 453 4.29 23.14 -1.60
CA LYS A 453 3.57 21.93 -1.20
C LYS A 453 2.59 21.56 -2.31
N PRO A 454 2.62 20.32 -2.83
CA PRO A 454 1.62 19.87 -3.79
C PRO A 454 0.22 19.90 -3.18
N ARG A 455 -0.81 20.03 -4.03
CA ARG A 455 -2.22 19.91 -3.63
C ARG A 455 -2.45 18.58 -2.88
N PRO A 456 -3.28 18.54 -1.83
CA PRO A 456 -3.61 17.30 -1.14
C PRO A 456 -4.16 16.23 -2.09
N GLY A 457 -3.56 15.04 -2.10
CA GLY A 457 -3.88 13.92 -3.01
C GLY A 457 -3.01 13.86 -4.27
N TRP A 458 -2.34 14.94 -4.63
CA TRP A 458 -1.46 15.01 -5.81
C TRP A 458 -0.02 14.62 -5.50
N GLU A 459 0.33 14.32 -4.26
CA GLU A 459 1.72 14.13 -3.82
C GLU A 459 2.43 13.03 -4.64
N SER A 460 1.75 11.90 -4.84
CA SER A 460 2.28 10.78 -5.63
C SER A 460 2.45 11.17 -7.11
N LEU A 461 1.46 11.85 -7.70
CA LEU A 461 1.51 12.29 -9.09
C LEU A 461 2.62 13.34 -9.29
N TYR A 462 2.73 14.29 -8.36
CA TYR A 462 3.74 15.34 -8.35
C TYR A 462 5.16 14.76 -8.34
N MET A 463 5.44 13.79 -7.45
CA MET A 463 6.74 13.10 -7.43
C MET A 463 7.02 12.36 -8.74
N SER A 464 6.01 11.75 -9.37
CA SER A 464 6.16 11.12 -10.67
C SER A 464 6.45 12.10 -11.79
N VAL A 465 5.75 13.25 -11.81
CA VAL A 465 5.97 14.32 -12.78
C VAL A 465 7.38 14.85 -12.65
N LEU A 466 7.86 15.16 -11.44
CA LEU A 466 9.24 15.63 -11.21
C LEU A 466 10.28 14.60 -11.63
N TYR A 467 10.08 13.32 -11.28
CA TYR A 467 10.96 12.24 -11.71
C TYR A 467 11.03 12.15 -13.24
N ARG A 468 9.90 12.22 -13.93
CA ARG A 468 9.86 12.17 -15.39
C ARG A 468 10.45 13.41 -16.04
N ALA A 469 10.14 14.59 -15.54
CA ALA A 469 10.73 15.85 -15.99
C ALA A 469 12.26 15.84 -15.87
N ALA A 470 12.79 15.33 -14.73
CA ALA A 470 14.23 15.20 -14.52
C ALA A 470 14.89 14.25 -15.52
N ASN A 471 14.29 13.08 -15.77
CA ASN A 471 14.81 12.12 -16.76
C ASN A 471 14.67 12.63 -18.20
N ALA A 472 13.54 13.28 -18.53
CA ALA A 472 13.33 13.86 -19.85
C ALA A 472 14.35 14.97 -20.12
N ALA A 473 14.56 15.90 -19.17
CA ALA A 473 15.58 16.95 -19.30
C ALA A 473 16.98 16.35 -19.49
N LEU A 474 17.34 15.29 -18.75
CA LEU A 474 18.62 14.61 -18.90
C LEU A 474 18.74 13.88 -20.25
N GLY A 475 17.68 13.22 -20.71
CA GLY A 475 17.62 12.55 -22.01
C GLY A 475 17.63 13.51 -23.20
N VAL A 476 17.12 14.72 -23.05
CA VAL A 476 17.22 15.76 -24.09
C VAL A 476 18.64 16.33 -24.16
N CYS A 477 19.34 16.47 -23.03
CA CYS A 477 20.77 16.84 -23.03
C CYS A 477 21.63 15.83 -23.81
N ALA A 478 21.17 14.59 -23.96
CA ALA A 478 21.82 13.57 -24.77
C ALA A 478 21.85 13.88 -26.27
N THR A 479 20.75 14.46 -26.76
CA THR A 479 20.41 14.48 -28.18
C THR A 479 20.60 15.85 -28.81
N SER A 480 20.58 16.92 -28.02
CA SER A 480 20.69 18.30 -28.49
C SER A 480 21.95 18.97 -27.94
N GLN A 481 22.84 19.45 -28.82
CA GLN A 481 23.96 20.31 -28.43
C GLN A 481 23.50 21.73 -28.09
N ASP A 482 22.44 22.20 -28.73
CA ASP A 482 21.83 23.50 -28.45
C ASP A 482 21.10 23.44 -27.10
N ASP A 483 21.38 24.44 -26.25
CA ASP A 483 20.80 24.63 -24.92
C ASP A 483 21.11 23.56 -23.84
N TYR A 484 22.19 22.80 -24.05
CA TYR A 484 22.66 21.77 -23.12
C TYR A 484 22.80 22.24 -21.67
N GLY A 485 23.38 23.44 -21.47
CA GLY A 485 23.65 23.98 -20.14
C GLY A 485 22.37 24.34 -19.36
N GLU A 486 21.33 24.86 -20.02
CA GLU A 486 20.07 25.20 -19.36
C GLU A 486 19.28 23.94 -19.02
N ARG A 487 19.19 22.99 -19.96
CA ARG A 487 18.47 21.73 -19.77
C ARG A 487 19.08 20.88 -18.65
N LEU A 488 20.41 20.87 -18.55
CA LEU A 488 21.12 20.18 -17.47
C LEU A 488 20.87 20.84 -16.10
N LYS A 489 20.80 22.18 -16.05
CA LYS A 489 20.38 22.92 -14.85
C LYS A 489 18.93 22.59 -14.47
N ARG A 490 18.01 22.50 -15.44
CA ARG A 490 16.61 22.09 -15.21
C ARG A 490 16.55 20.66 -14.65
N ALA A 491 17.29 19.71 -15.22
CA ALA A 491 17.36 18.33 -14.73
C ALA A 491 17.79 18.26 -13.25
N ALA A 492 18.85 18.98 -12.88
CA ALA A 492 19.28 19.09 -11.48
C ALA A 492 18.21 19.75 -10.59
N ALA A 493 17.58 20.83 -11.04
CA ALA A 493 16.54 21.51 -10.28
C ALA A 493 15.35 20.58 -9.97
N TYR A 494 14.84 19.83 -10.95
CA TYR A 494 13.77 18.86 -10.71
C TYR A 494 14.20 17.72 -9.79
N ALA A 495 15.45 17.26 -9.88
CA ALA A 495 15.95 16.19 -9.03
C ALA A 495 16.08 16.65 -7.56
N VAL A 496 16.58 17.86 -7.31
CA VAL A 496 16.61 18.47 -5.97
C VAL A 496 15.19 18.66 -5.42
N GLU A 497 14.27 19.12 -6.26
CA GLU A 497 12.88 19.31 -5.87
C GLU A 497 12.19 17.97 -5.57
N LEU A 498 12.43 16.93 -6.36
CA LEU A 498 11.93 15.58 -6.14
C LEU A 498 12.41 15.03 -4.79
N GLU A 499 13.71 15.14 -4.52
CA GLU A 499 14.27 14.70 -3.24
C GLU A 499 13.63 15.46 -2.07
N THR A 500 13.53 16.78 -2.19
CA THR A 500 12.92 17.64 -1.17
C THR A 500 11.46 17.29 -0.93
N ALA A 501 10.67 17.09 -1.99
CA ALA A 501 9.28 16.67 -1.90
C ALA A 501 9.13 15.30 -1.21
N CYS A 502 9.98 14.33 -1.57
CA CYS A 502 9.98 13.01 -0.96
C CYS A 502 10.32 13.06 0.54
N ARG A 503 11.38 13.78 0.91
CA ARG A 503 11.82 13.94 2.32
C ARG A 503 10.78 14.67 3.16
N ASN A 504 10.21 15.76 2.63
CA ASN A 504 9.15 16.51 3.30
C ASN A 504 7.89 15.66 3.51
N TYR A 505 7.53 14.82 2.54
CA TYR A 505 6.40 13.93 2.69
C TYR A 505 6.62 12.90 3.80
N ILE A 506 7.80 12.26 3.82
CA ILE A 506 8.18 11.26 4.84
C ILE A 506 8.23 11.89 6.24
N SER A 507 8.77 13.10 6.37
CA SER A 507 8.86 13.78 7.68
C SER A 507 7.50 14.21 8.23
N GLN A 508 6.55 14.56 7.35
CA GLN A 508 5.18 14.92 7.73
C GLN A 508 4.32 13.71 8.08
N HIS A 509 4.65 12.52 7.56
CA HIS A 509 3.85 11.29 7.71
C HIS A 509 4.66 10.11 8.30
N PRO A 510 5.27 10.24 9.49
CA PRO A 510 6.20 9.24 10.03
C PRO A 510 5.54 7.91 10.44
N ARG A 511 4.21 7.88 10.60
CA ARG A 511 3.44 6.75 11.17
C ARG A 511 2.53 6.03 10.19
N LEU A 512 2.53 6.41 8.91
CA LEU A 512 1.62 5.81 7.94
C LEU A 512 2.37 4.77 7.10
N ASP A 513 1.86 3.54 7.09
CA ASP A 513 2.15 2.52 6.06
C ASP A 513 1.52 2.94 4.72
N ASP A 514 1.84 4.16 4.28
CA ASP A 514 1.29 4.74 3.05
C ASP A 514 2.13 4.27 1.86
N GLU A 515 1.44 3.83 0.81
CA GLU A 515 2.06 3.52 -0.48
C GLU A 515 2.85 4.72 -1.03
N VAL A 516 2.39 5.94 -0.76
CA VAL A 516 3.10 7.18 -1.15
C VAL A 516 4.41 7.34 -0.39
N ALA A 517 4.46 7.01 0.90
CA ALA A 517 5.71 7.05 1.68
C ALA A 517 6.71 5.99 1.19
N ALA A 518 6.23 4.78 0.87
CA ALA A 518 7.04 3.73 0.27
C ALA A 518 7.61 4.14 -1.09
N LYS A 519 6.79 4.83 -1.91
CA LYS A 519 7.23 5.41 -3.19
C LYS A 519 8.27 6.51 -2.99
N ALA A 520 8.02 7.46 -2.09
CA ALA A 520 8.94 8.54 -1.77
C ALA A 520 10.32 8.01 -1.35
N ARG A 521 10.36 6.97 -0.50
CA ARG A 521 11.61 6.30 -0.10
C ARG A 521 12.35 5.67 -1.29
N ARG A 522 11.62 5.10 -2.25
CA ARG A 522 12.21 4.54 -3.48
C ARG A 522 12.75 5.65 -4.40
N LEU A 523 12.09 6.80 -4.47
CA LEU A 523 12.46 7.90 -5.37
C LEU A 523 13.66 8.72 -4.88
N ILE A 524 13.93 8.79 -3.58
CA ILE A 524 15.07 9.55 -3.04
C ILE A 524 16.42 9.12 -3.66
N PRO A 525 16.82 7.83 -3.65
CA PRO A 525 18.08 7.44 -4.27
C PRO A 525 18.15 7.77 -5.77
N PHE A 526 17.02 7.76 -6.47
CA PHE A 526 17.01 8.10 -7.90
C PHE A 526 17.19 9.60 -8.13
N ALA A 527 16.57 10.43 -7.30
CA ALA A 527 16.80 11.87 -7.33
C ALA A 527 18.28 12.19 -7.10
N GLN A 528 18.94 11.50 -6.16
CA GLN A 528 20.36 11.66 -5.89
C GLN A 528 21.23 11.21 -7.07
N ILE A 529 20.97 10.04 -7.65
CA ILE A 529 21.70 9.57 -8.85
C ILE A 529 21.58 10.57 -10.00
N ILE A 530 20.40 11.17 -10.23
CA ILE A 530 20.24 12.19 -11.28
C ILE A 530 21.08 13.43 -10.95
N GLN A 531 21.09 13.90 -9.70
CA GLN A 531 21.93 15.04 -9.28
C GLN A 531 23.41 14.75 -9.49
N ASP A 532 23.89 13.57 -9.07
CA ASP A 532 25.30 13.17 -9.22
C ASP A 532 25.67 13.03 -10.71
N THR A 533 24.77 12.46 -11.51
CA THR A 533 24.96 12.36 -12.97
C THR A 533 25.10 13.75 -13.59
N VAL A 534 24.21 14.69 -13.22
CA VAL A 534 24.31 16.07 -13.69
C VAL A 534 25.64 16.71 -13.26
N ALA A 535 26.09 16.50 -12.03
CA ALA A 535 27.35 17.05 -11.53
C ALA A 535 28.57 16.53 -12.31
N VAL A 536 28.63 15.22 -12.56
CA VAL A 536 29.70 14.60 -13.37
C VAL A 536 29.70 15.16 -14.79
N VAL A 537 28.52 15.23 -15.39
CA VAL A 537 28.32 15.72 -16.76
C VAL A 537 28.70 17.20 -16.89
N GLN A 538 28.51 18.00 -15.83
CA GLN A 538 28.97 19.41 -15.76
C GLN A 538 30.49 19.53 -15.61
N GLN A 539 31.13 18.65 -14.85
CA GLN A 539 32.56 18.74 -14.51
C GLN A 539 33.47 18.25 -15.63
N ASP A 540 33.18 17.07 -16.19
CA ASP A 540 34.17 16.35 -17.00
C ASP A 540 34.12 16.68 -18.50
N ARG A 541 33.15 17.50 -18.96
CA ARG A 541 32.86 17.69 -20.39
C ARG A 541 32.95 16.37 -21.16
N VAL A 542 32.51 15.27 -20.55
CA VAL A 542 32.66 13.94 -21.14
C VAL A 542 32.00 14.02 -22.51
N PRO A 543 32.73 13.75 -23.62
CA PRO A 543 32.10 13.68 -24.93
C PRO A 543 31.03 12.59 -24.82
N TRP A 544 29.77 13.04 -24.80
CA TRP A 544 28.62 12.19 -24.53
C TRP A 544 28.58 11.10 -25.61
N MET A 545 28.72 9.84 -25.18
CA MET A 545 29.06 8.72 -26.06
C MET A 545 27.82 8.13 -26.75
N GLY A 546 27.58 8.57 -28.00
CA GLY A 546 26.83 7.85 -29.03
C GLY A 546 25.31 8.04 -29.06
N ASP A 547 24.71 7.73 -30.21
CA ASP A 547 23.28 7.93 -30.57
C ASP A 547 22.28 7.11 -29.72
N GLU A 548 22.73 6.28 -28.78
CA GLU A 548 21.86 5.48 -27.92
C GLU A 548 21.41 6.28 -26.69
N VAL A 549 20.24 6.91 -26.81
CA VAL A 549 19.58 7.69 -25.75
C VAL A 549 19.27 6.81 -24.53
N PHE A 550 20.03 6.94 -23.44
CA PHE A 550 19.69 6.32 -22.17
C PHE A 550 18.67 7.18 -21.40
N VAL A 551 17.44 6.67 -21.29
CA VAL A 551 16.28 7.45 -20.78
C VAL A 551 16.21 7.52 -19.25
N SER A 552 16.96 6.71 -18.49
CA SER A 552 17.03 6.82 -17.00
C SER A 552 18.07 5.88 -16.38
N PRO A 553 18.72 6.23 -15.25
CA PRO A 553 19.60 5.31 -14.52
C PRO A 553 18.93 3.99 -14.13
N ILE A 554 17.61 3.99 -13.87
CA ILE A 554 16.84 2.75 -13.62
C ILE A 554 16.76 1.89 -14.87
N VAL A 555 16.48 2.52 -16.00
CA VAL A 555 16.35 1.83 -17.29
C VAL A 555 17.69 1.26 -17.68
N ALA A 556 18.77 2.03 -17.53
CA ALA A 556 20.14 1.55 -17.72
C ALA A 556 20.46 0.38 -16.78
N TYR A 557 20.12 0.46 -15.48
CA TYR A 557 20.35 -0.66 -14.55
C TYR A 557 19.57 -1.93 -14.93
N LYS A 558 18.32 -1.78 -15.37
CA LYS A 558 17.48 -2.90 -15.82
C LYS A 558 17.97 -3.48 -17.15
N ALA A 559 18.35 -2.62 -18.08
CA ALA A 559 18.95 -3.02 -19.36
C ALA A 559 20.27 -3.76 -19.10
N ALA A 560 21.08 -3.28 -18.16
CA ALA A 560 22.32 -3.91 -17.75
C ALA A 560 22.06 -5.33 -17.21
N ARG A 561 21.01 -5.53 -16.41
CA ARG A 561 20.63 -6.88 -15.95
C ARG A 561 20.24 -7.80 -17.11
N LEU A 562 19.48 -7.30 -18.09
CA LEU A 562 19.10 -8.09 -19.27
C LEU A 562 20.32 -8.43 -20.13
N LYS A 563 21.21 -7.47 -20.37
CA LYS A 563 22.46 -7.66 -21.12
C LYS A 563 23.42 -8.59 -20.40
N ALA A 564 23.55 -8.50 -19.08
CA ALA A 564 24.29 -9.44 -18.24
C ALA A 564 23.78 -10.88 -18.41
N HIS A 565 22.46 -11.04 -18.48
CA HIS A 565 21.83 -12.34 -18.67
C HIS A 565 22.02 -12.88 -20.10
N ALA A 566 22.01 -12.00 -21.10
CA ALA A 566 22.32 -12.33 -22.49
C ALA A 566 23.80 -12.74 -22.65
N LEU A 567 24.71 -11.96 -22.07
CA LEU A 567 26.16 -12.21 -22.06
C LEU A 567 26.50 -13.56 -21.44
N ALA A 568 25.80 -13.95 -20.37
CA ALA A 568 25.97 -15.24 -19.71
C ALA A 568 25.60 -16.45 -20.59
N ARG A 569 24.73 -16.26 -21.60
CA ARG A 569 24.26 -17.34 -22.49
C ARG A 569 25.09 -17.48 -23.76
N LEU A 570 25.92 -16.49 -24.10
CA LEU A 570 26.74 -16.52 -25.30
C LEU A 570 28.04 -17.31 -25.07
N PRO A 571 28.47 -18.16 -26.03
CA PRO A 571 29.80 -18.74 -26.03
C PRO A 571 30.88 -17.66 -25.90
N ARG A 572 32.04 -18.00 -25.31
CA ARG A 572 33.15 -17.04 -25.15
C ARG A 572 33.69 -16.51 -26.47
N GLU A 573 33.55 -17.30 -27.53
CA GLU A 573 34.06 -17.03 -28.88
C GLU A 573 33.05 -16.26 -29.75
N ASP A 574 31.82 -15.97 -29.26
CA ASP A 574 30.82 -15.25 -30.05
C ASP A 574 31.21 -13.76 -30.19
N PRO A 575 31.37 -13.23 -31.42
CA PRO A 575 31.79 -11.85 -31.64
C PRO A 575 30.82 -10.81 -31.06
N ARG A 576 29.53 -11.16 -30.88
CA ARG A 576 28.53 -10.27 -30.25
C ARG A 576 28.75 -10.09 -28.75
N ARG A 577 29.56 -10.96 -28.13
CA ARG A 577 29.84 -10.92 -26.69
C ARG A 577 30.54 -9.62 -26.31
N GLU A 578 31.51 -9.18 -27.10
CA GLU A 578 32.24 -7.93 -26.85
C GLU A 578 31.33 -6.71 -26.97
N GLU A 579 30.49 -6.67 -28.00
CA GLU A 579 29.50 -5.60 -28.20
C GLU A 579 28.52 -5.49 -27.01
N ILE A 580 27.97 -6.63 -26.57
CA ILE A 580 27.05 -6.68 -25.42
C ILE A 580 27.78 -6.32 -24.12
N ALA A 581 29.03 -6.75 -23.93
CA ALA A 581 29.82 -6.41 -22.76
C ALA A 581 30.12 -4.90 -22.69
N GLN A 582 30.49 -4.28 -23.81
CA GLN A 582 30.70 -2.84 -23.87
C GLN A 582 29.38 -2.08 -23.62
N ALA A 583 28.27 -2.52 -24.18
CA ALA A 583 26.97 -1.89 -23.96
C ALA A 583 26.50 -2.05 -22.49
N LEU A 584 26.79 -3.18 -21.87
CA LEU A 584 26.56 -3.44 -20.45
C LEU A 584 27.42 -2.53 -19.55
N ILE A 585 28.71 -2.36 -19.88
CA ILE A 585 29.64 -1.46 -19.18
C ILE A 585 29.09 -0.04 -19.23
N ARG A 586 28.68 0.45 -20.41
CA ARG A 586 28.08 1.78 -20.57
C ARG A 586 26.88 1.96 -19.64
N GLU A 587 25.96 1.00 -19.66
CA GLU A 587 24.74 1.04 -18.84
C GLU A 587 25.00 0.95 -17.34
N LEU A 588 25.93 0.10 -16.91
CA LEU A 588 26.32 0.00 -15.50
C LEU A 588 27.03 1.27 -15.03
N THR A 589 27.95 1.81 -15.82
CA THR A 589 28.65 3.08 -15.49
C THR A 589 27.64 4.19 -15.22
N PHE A 590 26.63 4.32 -16.09
CA PHE A 590 25.56 5.29 -15.92
C PHE A 590 24.64 4.98 -14.73
N ALA A 591 24.35 3.70 -14.50
CA ALA A 591 23.45 3.27 -13.42
C ALA A 591 24.09 3.27 -12.02
N THR A 592 25.41 3.13 -11.91
CA THR A 592 26.14 2.97 -10.65
C THR A 592 27.05 4.16 -10.33
N GLY A 593 26.54 5.38 -10.55
CA GLY A 593 27.28 6.61 -10.24
C GLY A 593 27.63 6.78 -8.75
N THR A 594 26.88 6.15 -7.84
CA THR A 594 27.09 6.23 -6.38
C THR A 594 27.64 4.93 -5.80
N ASP A 595 28.36 5.01 -4.68
CA ASP A 595 28.91 3.83 -3.99
C ASP A 595 27.80 2.86 -3.53
N GLU A 596 26.66 3.39 -3.09
CA GLU A 596 25.50 2.58 -2.71
C GLU A 596 24.89 1.84 -3.93
N ALA A 597 24.85 2.50 -5.10
CA ALA A 597 24.40 1.86 -6.34
C ALA A 597 25.40 0.81 -6.85
N LYS A 598 26.70 1.06 -6.68
CA LYS A 598 27.77 0.07 -6.94
C LYS A 598 27.63 -1.13 -6.01
N ASP A 599 27.38 -0.93 -4.72
CA ASP A 599 27.17 -2.02 -3.76
C ASP A 599 25.88 -2.81 -4.06
N ARG A 600 24.79 -2.13 -4.49
CA ARG A 600 23.59 -2.80 -4.99
C ARG A 600 23.87 -3.62 -6.25
N ALA A 601 24.64 -3.10 -7.20
CA ALA A 601 25.07 -3.85 -8.37
C ALA A 601 25.95 -5.06 -7.98
N ARG A 602 26.86 -4.86 -7.01
CA ARG A 602 27.75 -5.90 -6.48
C ARG A 602 27.02 -6.97 -5.69
N THR A 603 25.84 -6.70 -5.14
CA THR A 603 25.05 -7.71 -4.42
C THR A 603 23.97 -8.35 -5.29
N ASN A 604 23.59 -7.74 -6.41
CA ASN A 604 22.53 -8.24 -7.29
C ASN A 604 22.88 -9.56 -8.01
N PRO A 605 22.16 -10.66 -7.75
CA PRO A 605 22.45 -11.98 -8.30
C PRO A 605 22.43 -12.03 -9.84
N ASP A 606 21.66 -11.19 -10.51
CA ASP A 606 21.56 -11.21 -11.98
C ASP A 606 22.82 -10.69 -12.67
N LEU A 607 23.61 -9.89 -11.96
CA LEU A 607 24.90 -9.38 -12.45
C LEU A 607 26.06 -10.31 -12.09
N SER A 608 25.81 -11.43 -11.40
CA SER A 608 26.86 -12.33 -10.90
C SER A 608 27.74 -12.92 -12.00
N SER A 609 27.17 -13.20 -13.18
CA SER A 609 27.91 -13.69 -14.36
C SER A 609 28.97 -12.71 -14.86
N VAL A 610 28.74 -11.42 -14.61
CA VAL A 610 29.54 -10.31 -15.17
C VAL A 610 30.52 -9.75 -14.15
N ARG A 611 30.35 -10.04 -12.86
CA ARG A 611 31.32 -9.67 -11.81
C ARG A 611 32.70 -10.30 -12.01
N TYR A 612 32.73 -11.44 -12.69
CA TYR A 612 33.95 -12.20 -12.99
C TYR A 612 34.44 -11.99 -14.42
N ASP A 613 33.77 -11.13 -15.19
CA ASP A 613 34.23 -10.75 -16.52
C ASP A 613 35.19 -9.57 -16.35
N ASP A 614 36.44 -9.74 -16.78
CA ASP A 614 37.54 -8.79 -16.56
C ASP A 614 37.19 -7.36 -17.03
N LEU A 615 36.36 -7.26 -18.08
CA LEU A 615 35.90 -6.00 -18.65
C LEU A 615 34.92 -5.25 -17.72
N CYS A 616 34.10 -5.96 -16.97
CA CYS A 616 33.03 -5.39 -16.15
C CYS A 616 33.37 -5.31 -14.67
N ALA A 617 34.39 -6.05 -14.23
CA ALA A 617 34.82 -6.12 -12.84
C ALA A 617 35.29 -4.76 -12.30
N GLY A 618 35.79 -3.86 -13.16
CA GLY A 618 36.16 -2.49 -12.78
C GLY A 618 34.98 -1.60 -12.36
N LEU A 619 33.76 -1.85 -12.84
CA LEU A 619 32.60 -0.97 -12.64
C LEU A 619 31.73 -1.36 -11.45
N VAL A 620 31.52 -2.67 -11.28
CA VAL A 620 30.74 -3.22 -10.15
C VAL A 620 31.63 -3.35 -8.89
N GLY A 621 32.94 -3.11 -9.05
CA GLY A 621 33.98 -3.45 -8.11
C GLY A 621 34.24 -4.95 -8.16
N MET A 622 35.52 -5.33 -8.35
CA MET A 622 35.91 -6.73 -8.31
C MET A 622 35.53 -7.28 -6.93
N PRO A 623 34.93 -8.49 -6.84
CA PRO A 623 34.95 -9.20 -5.57
C PRO A 623 36.41 -9.26 -5.11
N PRO A 624 36.70 -9.04 -3.81
CA PRO A 624 38.07 -8.94 -3.34
C PRO A 624 38.83 -10.22 -3.72
N GLY A 625 39.87 -10.06 -4.53
CA GLY A 625 40.65 -11.17 -5.06
C GLY A 625 41.48 -11.80 -3.96
N PHE A 626 42.09 -12.96 -4.20
CA PHE A 626 42.98 -13.62 -3.25
C PHE A 626 44.00 -12.69 -2.57
N LEU A 627 44.61 -11.79 -3.34
CA LEU A 627 45.59 -10.82 -2.84
C LEU A 627 44.99 -9.70 -1.95
N ASP A 628 43.67 -9.56 -1.90
CA ASP A 628 42.98 -8.62 -1.01
C ASP A 628 42.75 -9.20 0.40
N PHE A 629 43.05 -10.48 0.60
CA PHE A 629 43.06 -11.09 1.93
C PHE A 629 44.20 -10.50 2.76
N GLU A 630 43.93 -10.15 4.02
CA GLU A 630 44.82 -9.37 4.88
C GLU A 630 46.28 -9.86 4.93
N PRO A 631 46.57 -11.18 5.00
CA PRO A 631 47.94 -11.68 4.98
C PRO A 631 48.70 -11.42 3.66
N PHE A 632 48.00 -11.34 2.53
CA PHE A 632 48.60 -11.11 1.20
C PHE A 632 48.61 -9.65 0.78
N ARG A 633 47.73 -8.83 1.36
CA ARG A 633 47.56 -7.42 1.01
C ARG A 633 48.85 -6.59 1.01
N PRO A 634 49.78 -6.74 1.99
CA PRO A 634 51.06 -6.02 1.97
C PRO A 634 51.94 -6.37 0.77
N PHE A 635 51.78 -7.58 0.21
CA PHE A 635 52.60 -8.13 -0.86
C PHE A 635 51.95 -8.01 -2.24
N ARG A 636 50.71 -7.49 -2.32
CA ARG A 636 49.91 -7.44 -3.55
C ARG A 636 50.69 -6.91 -4.76
N LYS A 637 51.40 -5.79 -4.61
CA LYS A 637 52.20 -5.20 -5.71
C LYS A 637 53.33 -6.12 -6.18
N LYS A 638 54.06 -6.75 -5.25
CA LYS A 638 55.17 -7.67 -5.57
C LYS A 638 54.67 -8.95 -6.24
N LEU A 639 53.61 -9.54 -5.69
CA LEU A 639 53.01 -10.78 -6.20
C LEU A 639 52.33 -10.59 -7.56
N THR A 640 51.69 -9.46 -7.79
CA THR A 640 51.12 -9.12 -9.11
C THR A 640 52.22 -8.98 -10.17
N LYS A 641 53.39 -8.42 -9.80
CA LYS A 641 54.53 -8.27 -10.73
C LYS A 641 55.09 -9.61 -11.22
N VAL A 642 54.96 -10.67 -10.44
CA VAL A 642 55.41 -12.04 -10.79
C VAL A 642 54.26 -12.98 -11.17
N ASP A 643 53.09 -12.43 -11.47
CA ASP A 643 51.88 -13.16 -11.89
C ASP A 643 51.37 -14.23 -10.90
N LEU A 644 51.62 -14.02 -9.61
CA LEU A 644 51.13 -14.83 -8.50
C LEU A 644 49.85 -14.23 -7.91
N THR A 645 48.84 -14.05 -8.78
CA THR A 645 47.57 -13.39 -8.45
C THR A 645 46.50 -14.31 -7.87
N THR A 646 46.66 -15.63 -8.00
CA THR A 646 45.71 -16.65 -7.52
C THR A 646 46.31 -17.54 -6.45
N ALA A 647 45.47 -18.08 -5.57
CA ALA A 647 45.90 -18.98 -4.49
C ALA A 647 46.63 -20.23 -5.03
N ALA A 648 46.13 -20.80 -6.14
CA ALA A 648 46.73 -21.98 -6.78
C ALA A 648 48.15 -21.72 -7.30
N ARG A 649 48.39 -20.57 -7.94
CA ARG A 649 49.72 -20.20 -8.45
C ARG A 649 50.69 -19.93 -7.31
N PHE A 650 50.24 -19.20 -6.28
CA PHE A 650 51.08 -18.93 -5.12
C PHE A 650 51.47 -20.24 -4.39
N ALA A 651 50.50 -21.13 -4.14
CA ALA A 651 50.73 -22.41 -3.48
C ALA A 651 51.70 -23.30 -4.29
N GLN A 652 51.58 -23.30 -5.62
CA GLN A 652 52.50 -24.03 -6.50
C GLN A 652 53.91 -23.44 -6.48
N ALA A 653 54.03 -22.11 -6.53
CA ALA A 653 55.31 -21.41 -6.50
C ALA A 653 56.03 -21.50 -5.15
N THR A 654 55.36 -21.98 -4.10
CA THR A 654 55.88 -22.11 -2.73
C THR A 654 55.82 -23.56 -2.22
N ARG A 655 55.79 -24.54 -3.13
CA ARG A 655 55.56 -25.95 -2.79
C ARG A 655 56.71 -26.59 -2.02
N THR A 656 57.96 -26.29 -2.38
CA THR A 656 59.15 -26.87 -1.73
C THR A 656 59.75 -25.92 -0.71
N SER A 657 60.51 -26.44 0.26
CA SER A 657 61.21 -25.61 1.26
C SER A 657 62.18 -24.61 0.60
N ASP A 658 62.79 -24.96 -0.53
CA ASP A 658 63.66 -24.06 -1.29
C ASP A 658 62.87 -22.93 -1.94
N GLN A 659 61.75 -23.26 -2.59
CA GLN A 659 60.84 -22.28 -3.17
C GLN A 659 60.25 -21.32 -2.12
N ARG A 660 59.93 -21.83 -0.92
CA ARG A 660 59.49 -20.98 0.20
C ARG A 660 60.60 -20.03 0.66
N ARG A 661 61.86 -20.50 0.73
CA ARG A 661 63.02 -19.65 1.05
C ARG A 661 63.25 -18.58 -0.01
N GLU A 662 63.06 -18.91 -1.29
CA GLU A 662 63.15 -17.97 -2.39
C GLU A 662 62.04 -16.91 -2.35
N ALA A 663 60.79 -17.33 -2.16
CA ALA A 663 59.66 -16.42 -1.97
C ALA A 663 59.84 -15.52 -0.74
N ALA A 664 60.41 -16.05 0.35
CA ALA A 664 60.74 -15.29 1.57
C ALA A 664 61.73 -14.16 1.28
N ARG A 665 62.79 -14.46 0.51
CA ARG A 665 63.77 -13.46 0.05
C ARG A 665 63.12 -12.41 -0.87
N HIS A 666 62.29 -12.84 -1.83
CA HIS A 666 61.62 -11.93 -2.76
C HIS A 666 60.64 -10.97 -2.06
N LEU A 667 59.84 -11.50 -1.13
CA LEU A 667 58.87 -10.71 -0.38
C LEU A 667 59.50 -9.91 0.77
N ALA A 668 60.73 -10.27 1.17
CA ALA A 668 61.48 -9.72 2.31
C ALA A 668 60.79 -9.99 3.66
N VAL A 669 60.39 -11.25 3.88
CA VAL A 669 59.72 -11.72 5.09
C VAL A 669 60.37 -13.00 5.64
N PRO A 670 60.17 -13.33 6.93
CA PRO A 670 60.67 -14.59 7.48
C PRO A 670 60.08 -15.82 6.78
N ALA A 671 60.86 -16.90 6.67
CA ALA A 671 60.42 -18.15 6.04
C ALA A 671 59.16 -18.75 6.71
N ALA A 672 59.03 -18.59 8.03
CA ALA A 672 57.83 -19.01 8.77
C ALA A 672 56.55 -18.27 8.32
N GLN A 673 56.68 -16.99 7.93
CA GLN A 673 55.53 -16.23 7.42
C GLN A 673 55.13 -16.71 6.01
N ILE A 674 56.10 -17.10 5.17
CA ILE A 674 55.79 -17.71 3.86
C ILE A 674 55.12 -19.06 4.03
N GLU A 675 55.47 -19.82 5.06
CA GLU A 675 54.81 -21.09 5.35
C GLU A 675 53.33 -20.88 5.71
N GLU A 676 53.01 -19.90 6.57
CA GLU A 676 51.61 -19.55 6.86
C GLU A 676 50.86 -19.08 5.60
N LEU A 677 51.49 -18.24 4.76
CA LEU A 677 50.91 -17.81 3.48
C LEU A 677 50.73 -18.99 2.52
N HIS A 678 51.67 -19.93 2.47
CA HIS A 678 51.55 -21.13 1.65
C HIS A 678 50.35 -21.97 2.08
N ASP A 679 50.13 -22.16 3.38
CA ASP A 679 49.01 -22.94 3.89
C ASP A 679 47.66 -22.30 3.55
N ILE A 680 47.55 -20.98 3.68
CA ILE A 680 46.35 -20.23 3.29
C ILE A 680 46.12 -20.30 1.78
N ALA A 681 47.18 -20.17 0.98
CA ALA A 681 47.09 -20.28 -0.47
C ALA A 681 46.72 -21.71 -0.89
N ALA A 682 47.27 -22.73 -0.23
CA ALA A 682 46.94 -24.13 -0.47
C ALA A 682 45.47 -24.42 -0.12
N LEU A 683 44.92 -23.76 0.90
CA LEU A 683 43.50 -23.81 1.24
C LEU A 683 42.63 -23.21 0.13
N GLY A 684 42.97 -22.02 -0.37
CA GLY A 684 42.30 -21.40 -1.53
C GLY A 684 42.42 -22.21 -2.82
N ALA A 685 43.54 -22.93 -2.99
CA ALA A 685 43.81 -23.77 -4.15
C ALA A 685 42.99 -25.07 -4.20
N LEU A 686 42.30 -25.46 -3.11
CA LEU A 686 41.47 -26.67 -3.09
C LEU A 686 40.29 -26.60 -4.06
N HIS A 687 39.74 -25.41 -4.27
CA HIS A 687 38.60 -25.21 -5.15
C HIS A 687 38.51 -23.74 -5.62
N PRO A 688 38.12 -23.44 -6.87
CA PRO A 688 38.02 -22.06 -7.37
C PRO A 688 37.13 -21.14 -6.52
N ALA A 689 36.07 -21.69 -5.91
CA ALA A 689 35.21 -20.93 -5.02
C ALA A 689 35.89 -20.46 -3.71
N LEU A 690 37.01 -21.09 -3.32
CA LEU A 690 37.80 -20.71 -2.15
C LEU A 690 38.89 -19.68 -2.49
N ASP A 691 39.14 -19.39 -3.77
CA ASP A 691 40.10 -18.37 -4.24
C ASP A 691 39.52 -16.94 -4.14
N ASN A 692 38.85 -16.64 -3.03
CA ASN A 692 38.17 -15.38 -2.76
C ASN A 692 38.53 -14.90 -1.35
N ALA A 693 38.93 -13.63 -1.20
CA ALA A 693 39.40 -13.11 0.09
C ALA A 693 38.33 -13.15 1.19
N ASP A 694 37.06 -12.92 0.86
CA ASP A 694 35.98 -12.97 1.85
C ASP A 694 35.74 -14.40 2.34
N MET A 695 35.87 -15.39 1.45
CA MET A 695 35.77 -16.79 1.82
C MET A 695 36.97 -17.23 2.68
N LEU A 696 38.18 -16.84 2.32
CA LEU A 696 39.38 -17.10 3.13
C LEU A 696 39.30 -16.43 4.50
N ARG A 697 38.74 -15.22 4.57
CA ARG A 697 38.47 -14.51 5.83
C ARG A 697 37.44 -15.26 6.68
N LEU A 698 36.37 -15.78 6.08
CA LEU A 698 35.39 -16.62 6.78
C LEU A 698 36.03 -17.89 7.34
N LEU A 699 36.85 -18.58 6.55
CA LEU A 699 37.56 -19.78 7.01
C LEU A 699 38.56 -19.47 8.14
N ALA A 700 39.31 -18.38 8.03
CA ALA A 700 40.24 -17.93 9.07
C ALA A 700 39.54 -17.63 10.40
N VAL A 701 38.32 -17.05 10.36
CA VAL A 701 37.48 -16.80 11.55
C VAL A 701 37.04 -18.10 12.21
N LEU A 702 36.78 -19.14 11.41
CA LEU A 702 36.46 -20.48 11.89
C LEU A 702 37.70 -21.27 12.35
N GLY A 703 38.87 -20.64 12.39
CA GLY A 703 40.14 -21.28 12.78
C GLY A 703 40.72 -22.19 11.69
N VAL A 704 40.20 -22.13 10.46
CA VAL A 704 40.66 -22.95 9.33
C VAL A 704 41.66 -22.16 8.50
N LYS A 705 42.96 -22.37 8.75
CA LYS A 705 44.06 -21.70 8.04
C LYS A 705 44.79 -22.58 7.01
N SER A 706 44.53 -23.88 7.00
CA SER A 706 45.24 -24.84 6.15
C SER A 706 44.30 -25.93 5.62
N PRO A 707 44.67 -26.64 4.53
CA PRO A 707 43.92 -27.78 4.03
C PRO A 707 43.74 -28.90 5.05
N SER A 708 44.74 -29.13 5.91
CA SER A 708 44.68 -30.15 6.97
C SER A 708 43.66 -29.78 8.05
N ALA A 709 43.66 -28.52 8.50
CA ALA A 709 42.65 -28.01 9.43
C ALA A 709 41.24 -28.13 8.85
N LEU A 710 41.06 -27.82 7.57
CA LEU A 710 39.75 -27.99 6.91
C LEU A 710 39.34 -29.46 6.87
N ARG A 711 40.24 -30.37 6.50
CA ARG A 711 39.97 -31.82 6.48
C ARG A 711 39.57 -32.35 7.84
N GLU A 712 40.23 -31.92 8.91
CA GLU A 712 39.92 -32.32 10.28
C GLU A 712 38.49 -31.89 10.70
N GLN A 713 38.10 -30.67 10.32
CA GLN A 713 36.74 -30.16 10.54
C GLN A 713 35.69 -30.89 9.69
N VAL A 714 36.08 -31.48 8.56
CA VAL A 714 35.16 -32.04 7.54
C VAL A 714 35.23 -33.59 7.48
N ALA A 715 36.01 -34.21 8.38
CA ALA A 715 36.36 -35.63 8.36
C ALA A 715 35.15 -36.59 8.51
N THR A 716 34.12 -36.19 9.26
CA THR A 716 32.93 -37.02 9.49
C THR A 716 31.66 -36.34 8.97
N GLY A 717 30.62 -37.13 8.66
CA GLY A 717 29.33 -36.63 8.19
C GLY A 717 28.71 -35.60 9.16
N ALA A 718 28.67 -35.92 10.46
CA ALA A 718 28.14 -35.05 11.50
C ALA A 718 28.91 -33.73 11.64
N ARG A 719 30.25 -33.77 11.56
CA ARG A 719 31.07 -32.55 11.65
C ARG A 719 30.87 -31.62 10.45
N VAL A 720 30.58 -32.15 9.27
CA VAL A 720 30.31 -31.31 8.09
C VAL A 720 29.01 -30.55 8.19
N THR A 721 27.97 -31.15 8.74
CA THR A 721 26.71 -30.43 8.98
C THR A 721 26.94 -29.29 9.97
N LEU A 722 27.63 -29.56 11.08
CA LEU A 722 27.99 -28.53 12.07
C LEU A 722 28.86 -27.42 11.48
N PHE A 723 29.87 -27.77 10.69
CA PHE A 723 30.75 -26.81 10.03
C PHE A 723 29.98 -25.94 9.02
N ARG A 724 29.03 -26.52 8.27
CA ARG A 724 28.16 -25.76 7.35
C ARG A 724 27.26 -24.78 8.09
N GLU A 725 26.71 -25.16 9.24
CA GLU A 725 25.92 -24.27 10.09
C GLU A 725 26.78 -23.12 10.65
N GLN A 726 27.98 -23.43 11.13
CA GLN A 726 28.93 -22.42 11.60
C GLN A 726 29.34 -21.45 10.48
N LEU A 727 29.61 -21.96 9.27
CA LEU A 727 29.92 -21.15 8.09
C LEU A 727 28.76 -20.23 7.72
N THR A 728 27.54 -20.75 7.68
CA THR A 728 26.34 -19.97 7.34
C THR A 728 26.09 -18.89 8.38
N ARG A 729 26.24 -19.22 9.68
CA ARG A 729 26.10 -18.25 10.78
C ARG A 729 27.16 -17.16 10.73
N ALA A 730 28.43 -17.52 10.50
CA ALA A 730 29.53 -16.58 10.37
C ALA A 730 29.36 -15.67 9.15
N ALA A 731 28.84 -16.22 8.04
CA ALA A 731 28.51 -15.44 6.85
C ALA A 731 27.37 -14.45 7.11
N GLY A 732 26.30 -14.86 7.81
CA GLY A 732 25.20 -13.96 8.18
C GLY A 732 25.63 -12.81 9.08
N GLN A 733 26.46 -13.09 10.10
CA GLN A 733 27.00 -12.07 11.00
C GLN A 733 27.87 -11.02 10.29
N ARG A 734 28.45 -11.36 9.14
CA ARG A 734 29.36 -10.49 8.38
C ARG A 734 28.77 -9.98 7.06
N GLY A 735 27.50 -10.29 6.76
CA GLY A 735 26.87 -9.92 5.50
C GLY A 735 27.47 -10.60 4.27
N LEU A 736 28.08 -11.78 4.42
CA LEU A 736 28.76 -12.53 3.37
C LEU A 736 27.93 -13.72 2.83
N GLU A 737 26.61 -13.74 3.07
CA GLU A 737 25.70 -14.80 2.61
C GLU A 737 25.62 -14.92 1.08
N SER A 738 26.02 -13.87 0.35
CA SER A 738 26.05 -13.86 -1.11
C SER A 738 27.29 -14.51 -1.72
N VAL A 739 28.30 -14.87 -0.94
CA VAL A 739 29.53 -15.49 -1.46
C VAL A 739 29.19 -16.87 -2.05
N PRO A 740 29.59 -17.18 -3.31
CA PRO A 740 29.21 -18.43 -3.98
C PRO A 740 29.58 -19.69 -3.18
N ALA A 741 30.74 -19.69 -2.53
CA ALA A 741 31.20 -20.79 -1.68
C ALA A 741 30.30 -21.04 -0.45
N VAL A 742 29.60 -20.02 0.06
CA VAL A 742 28.65 -20.16 1.17
C VAL A 742 27.32 -20.73 0.69
N ARG A 743 26.86 -20.32 -0.51
CA ARG A 743 25.60 -20.80 -1.11
C ARG A 743 25.68 -22.25 -1.57
N SER A 744 26.80 -22.62 -2.18
CA SER A 744 27.04 -23.95 -2.74
C SER A 744 28.25 -24.63 -2.09
N PRO A 745 28.20 -24.95 -0.78
CA PRO A 745 29.39 -25.43 -0.08
C PRO A 745 29.75 -26.88 -0.43
N GLN A 746 28.82 -27.62 -1.03
CA GLN A 746 28.94 -29.06 -1.28
C GLN A 746 30.13 -29.40 -2.18
N GLU A 747 30.37 -28.62 -3.23
CA GLU A 747 31.40 -28.91 -4.24
C GLU A 747 32.81 -28.83 -3.65
N TRP A 748 33.11 -27.74 -2.93
CA TRP A 748 34.44 -27.56 -2.34
C TRP A 748 34.63 -28.36 -1.05
N LEU A 749 33.56 -28.65 -0.29
CA LEU A 749 33.63 -29.58 0.85
C LEU A 749 33.92 -31.02 0.39
N ALA A 750 33.36 -31.43 -0.76
CA ALA A 750 33.70 -32.70 -1.38
C ALA A 750 35.16 -32.72 -1.85
N ALA A 751 35.65 -31.64 -2.47
CA ALA A 751 37.05 -31.49 -2.86
C ALA A 751 38.00 -31.57 -1.64
N ALA A 752 37.62 -30.94 -0.52
CA ALA A 752 38.41 -30.97 0.71
C ALA A 752 38.54 -32.38 1.31
N ARG A 753 37.49 -33.21 1.22
CA ARG A 753 37.48 -34.60 1.72
C ARG A 753 38.33 -35.57 0.91
N SER A 754 38.59 -35.28 -0.37
CA SER A 754 39.37 -36.19 -1.20
C SER A 754 40.83 -36.24 -0.71
N PRO A 755 41.33 -37.39 -0.21
CA PRO A 755 42.72 -37.51 0.26
C PRO A 755 43.73 -37.44 -0.91
N ALA A 756 43.25 -37.65 -2.14
CA ALA A 756 44.03 -37.55 -3.35
C ALA A 756 43.51 -36.40 -4.20
N TRP A 757 44.34 -35.38 -4.41
CA TRP A 757 44.19 -34.56 -5.61
C TRP A 757 45.55 -34.35 -6.28
N PRO A 758 45.79 -34.95 -7.46
CA PRO A 758 46.78 -34.49 -8.42
C PRO A 758 46.12 -33.40 -9.31
N ILE A 759 46.42 -32.12 -9.03
CA ILE A 759 45.70 -30.95 -9.58
C ILE A 759 45.85 -30.77 -11.11
N TRP A 760 46.75 -31.50 -11.78
CA TRP A 760 47.17 -31.15 -13.14
C TRP A 760 46.54 -31.94 -14.29
N ARG A 761 45.81 -33.05 -14.06
CA ARG A 761 45.34 -33.92 -15.18
C ARG A 761 43.96 -33.59 -15.77
N ARG A 762 43.11 -32.79 -15.13
CA ARG A 762 41.76 -32.48 -15.67
C ARG A 762 41.62 -31.10 -16.32
N LEU A 763 42.51 -30.16 -16.07
CA LEU A 763 42.41 -28.79 -16.60
C LEU A 763 43.06 -28.60 -17.99
N HIS A 764 43.79 -29.60 -18.53
CA HIS A 764 44.34 -29.57 -19.90
C HIS A 764 43.61 -30.49 -20.89
N ARG A 765 42.38 -30.93 -20.59
CA ARG A 765 41.54 -31.73 -21.51
C ARG A 765 40.16 -31.12 -21.79
N ARG A 766 40.00 -29.81 -21.61
CA ARG A 766 38.85 -29.06 -22.11
C ARG A 766 39.30 -27.77 -22.77
#